data_AF-A0A3M1S7W8-F1
#
_entry.id   AF-A0A3M1S7W8-F1
#
_cell.length_a   1.000
_cell.length_b   1.000
_cell.length_c   1.000
_cell.angle_alpha   90.00
_cell.angle_beta   90.00
_cell.angle_gamma   90.00
#
_symmetry.space_group_name_H-M   'P 1'
#
loop_
_entity.id
_entity.type
_entity.pdbx_description
1 polymer ?
#
loop_
_entity_poly.entity_id
_entity_poly.type
_entity_poly.pdbx_seq_one_letter_code
_entity_poly.pdbx_strand_id
1 'polypeptide(L)'
;MISLKLILKTSKFYCLFYLSILCFYGLGQDIPSPEKVLGFRPTTERTIADWQQITNYFSELDKASDRVSVKRIGKTTLGRTMIAVFISDTKNLREIEKYRQVNFKLANPSALNEQEAELLIKEGKVIVAISCSIHSTEIVASQMSMNLAYELAKTKDQNLLEILRNVILILIPSANPDGIDIVANWYRKTLNTKAEGTNPPELYHFYAGHDNNRDWFMMNLEETRNITKFFWQEWFPHIVYDVHQMGQNGVRFVVPPFYDPPNPRIPPSILREVGLLGYKIAADLQAKGIAGVATNAIFDTWWHGGFRSAPYYHNSIGILSEAASADLMTPIIVSKEQLEKVGSVRGLTSALEISTNHPQPWQGGSWGPKQIAEMEMIASISILEMASKFRERYLRLFYQNNRASMRHNEDEPLAFVLPAGQPNAEVLSRFLEILMWQGIEIFEMTEEGYFATDKSNKQDFHEMPLGSFIILTNQPQKNNILSLLEPQVYPNRIGPKGEAEPPYDVTGWTLPLQMGIECQPVWNIRNFEQFRRTLKKLQNINQARSVLNLPPVSQEFSKLPNPLRTNPRIGIYKGFVPSTDEGWTRFVLDSFQIPFRSISNADFQNNRLDVDVIILPSEDKGTILKGFRNDRYPREYMGGIEETGLENLKNFVMSGGKLICFDAACDLVIESFKLPIRDVLQN
;
A
#
# COMPACT_ATOMS: atom_id res chain seq x y z
N MET A 1 -73.13 24.61 2.59
CA MET A 1 -73.85 25.50 1.66
C MET A 1 -72.81 26.37 0.97
N ILE A 2 -72.41 25.95 -0.22
CA ILE A 2 -72.72 26.55 -1.53
C ILE A 2 -71.50 27.40 -1.93
N SER A 3 -70.66 26.88 -2.83
CA SER A 3 -70.78 27.06 -4.30
C SER A 3 -70.45 28.51 -4.67
N LEU A 4 -69.79 28.88 -5.75
CA LEU A 4 -69.26 28.25 -6.95
C LEU A 4 -68.72 29.49 -7.71
N LYS A 5 -67.54 29.45 -8.31
CA LYS A 5 -67.37 29.43 -9.78
C LYS A 5 -67.96 30.59 -10.60
N LEU A 6 -67.25 30.77 -11.71
CA LEU A 6 -67.72 31.07 -13.07
C LEU A 6 -67.46 32.53 -13.50
N ILE A 7 -66.44 32.78 -14.34
CA ILE A 7 -66.51 32.77 -15.84
C ILE A 7 -67.07 34.11 -16.32
N LEU A 8 -66.54 34.84 -17.31
CA LEU A 8 -65.45 34.72 -18.29
C LEU A 8 -65.47 36.05 -19.09
N LYS A 9 -64.35 36.38 -19.74
CA LYS A 9 -64.24 37.19 -20.99
C LYS A 9 -64.48 38.71 -20.87
N THR A 10 -63.71 39.63 -21.46
CA THR A 10 -62.71 39.52 -22.54
C THR A 10 -61.93 40.83 -22.70
N SER A 11 -60.64 40.68 -23.03
CA SER A 11 -59.87 41.45 -24.03
C SER A 11 -59.48 42.92 -23.74
N LYS A 12 -58.20 43.09 -23.37
CA LYS A 12 -57.22 44.05 -23.95
C LYS A 12 -55.93 44.05 -23.11
N PHE A 13 -54.99 43.14 -23.37
CA PHE A 13 -53.58 43.27 -22.96
C PHE A 13 -52.76 42.14 -23.60
N TYR A 14 -52.34 42.31 -24.85
CA TYR A 14 -51.38 41.43 -25.52
C TYR A 14 -50.37 42.29 -26.29
N CYS A 15 -49.36 42.80 -25.60
CA CYS A 15 -48.09 43.25 -26.21
C CYS A 15 -46.96 43.50 -25.19
N LEU A 16 -46.95 42.81 -24.05
CA LEU A 16 -45.88 42.92 -23.04
C LEU A 16 -45.70 41.57 -22.31
N PHE A 17 -45.36 40.53 -23.06
CA PHE A 17 -44.92 39.25 -22.48
C PHE A 17 -43.99 38.50 -23.45
N TYR A 18 -42.98 39.20 -23.97
CA TYR A 18 -41.85 38.61 -24.68
C TYR A 18 -40.62 39.48 -24.40
N LEU A 19 -40.00 39.30 -23.22
CA LEU A 19 -38.55 39.43 -22.98
C LEU A 19 -38.27 39.34 -21.46
N SER A 20 -38.42 38.15 -20.90
CA SER A 20 -37.79 37.80 -19.61
C SER A 20 -37.59 36.29 -19.51
N ILE A 21 -37.05 35.69 -20.57
CA ILE A 21 -36.24 34.47 -20.41
C ILE A 21 -34.84 35.00 -20.12
N LEU A 22 -34.61 35.37 -18.87
CA LEU A 22 -33.27 35.56 -18.34
C LEU A 22 -32.57 34.20 -18.48
N CYS A 23 -31.63 34.15 -19.40
CA CYS A 23 -30.67 33.08 -19.48
C CYS A 23 -30.01 32.91 -18.11
N PHE A 24 -30.36 31.85 -17.38
CA PHE A 24 -29.42 31.21 -16.48
C PHE A 24 -28.36 30.55 -17.35
N TYR A 25 -27.49 31.34 -17.98
CA TYR A 25 -26.15 30.85 -18.26
C TYR A 25 -25.55 30.59 -16.89
N GLY A 26 -25.41 29.32 -16.53
CA GLY A 26 -24.61 28.95 -15.36
C GLY A 26 -23.27 29.64 -15.49
N LEU A 27 -22.98 30.57 -14.58
CA LEU A 27 -21.64 31.08 -14.38
C LEU A 27 -20.78 29.84 -14.16
N GLY A 28 -19.94 29.49 -15.14
CA GLY A 28 -19.04 28.35 -15.00
C GLY A 28 -18.22 28.54 -13.73
N GLN A 29 -18.17 27.53 -12.87
CA GLN A 29 -17.26 27.54 -11.72
C GLN A 29 -15.83 27.75 -12.26
N ASP A 30 -15.19 28.86 -11.87
CA ASP A 30 -13.78 29.12 -12.17
C ASP A 30 -12.93 28.17 -11.31
N ILE A 31 -12.63 26.99 -11.87
CA ILE A 31 -11.84 25.96 -11.19
C ILE A 31 -10.40 26.48 -11.05
N PRO A 32 -9.88 26.69 -9.82
CA PRO A 32 -8.54 27.23 -9.64
C PRO A 32 -7.49 26.23 -10.12
N SER A 33 -6.55 26.67 -10.95
CA SER A 33 -5.40 25.85 -11.31
C SER A 33 -4.45 25.67 -10.11
N PRO A 34 -3.70 24.55 -10.03
CA PRO A 34 -2.64 24.41 -9.05
C PRO A 34 -1.65 25.57 -9.08
N GLU A 35 -1.28 26.04 -10.27
CA GLU A 35 -0.37 27.17 -10.46
C GLU A 35 -0.87 28.47 -9.83
N LYS A 36 -2.17 28.76 -9.92
CA LYS A 36 -2.79 29.94 -9.30
C LYS A 36 -2.74 29.88 -7.77
N VAL A 37 -2.79 28.68 -7.19
CA VAL A 37 -2.79 28.47 -5.73
C VAL A 37 -1.38 28.35 -5.17
N LEU A 38 -0.49 27.65 -5.87
CA LEU A 38 0.87 27.33 -5.41
C LEU A 38 1.92 28.35 -5.83
N GLY A 39 1.65 29.14 -6.88
CA GLY A 39 2.63 30.03 -7.51
C GLY A 39 3.57 29.33 -8.49
N PHE A 40 3.40 28.03 -8.71
CA PHE A 40 4.12 27.25 -9.71
C PHE A 40 3.26 26.09 -10.20
N ARG A 41 3.48 25.65 -11.44
CA ARG A 41 2.81 24.46 -11.96
C ARG A 41 3.45 23.19 -11.37
N PRO A 42 2.71 22.31 -10.68
CA PRO A 42 3.24 21.04 -10.20
C PRO A 42 3.89 20.25 -11.34
N THR A 43 4.93 19.50 -10.99
CA THR A 43 5.79 18.73 -11.92
C THR A 43 6.74 19.57 -12.78
N THR A 44 6.76 20.89 -12.59
CA THR A 44 7.84 21.75 -13.11
C THR A 44 9.14 21.42 -12.39
N GLU A 45 10.23 21.32 -13.16
CA GLU A 45 11.57 21.06 -12.64
C GLU A 45 11.93 22.01 -11.50
N ARG A 46 12.57 21.48 -10.46
CA ARG A 46 13.08 22.23 -9.31
C ARG A 46 12.01 22.97 -8.50
N THR A 47 10.76 22.55 -8.63
CA THR A 47 9.64 22.98 -7.77
C THR A 47 9.05 21.78 -7.05
N ILE A 48 8.60 21.95 -5.80
CA ILE A 48 8.05 20.88 -4.98
C ILE A 48 7.00 21.43 -4.02
N ALA A 49 5.80 20.84 -4.05
CA ALA A 49 4.77 21.07 -3.03
C ALA A 49 4.96 20.11 -1.86
N ASP A 50 4.93 20.64 -0.65
CA ASP A 50 4.87 19.85 0.59
C ASP A 50 3.42 19.38 0.88
N TRP A 51 3.23 18.60 1.94
CA TRP A 51 1.91 18.05 2.24
C TRP A 51 0.87 19.13 2.58
N GLN A 52 1.29 20.22 3.22
CA GLN A 52 0.38 21.31 3.54
C GLN A 52 -0.10 22.02 2.27
N GLN A 53 0.79 22.27 1.32
CA GLN A 53 0.46 22.86 0.02
C GLN A 53 -0.46 21.93 -0.80
N ILE A 54 -0.16 20.63 -0.85
CA ILE A 54 -0.98 19.63 -1.54
C ILE A 54 -2.40 19.61 -0.96
N THR A 55 -2.53 19.46 0.36
CA THR A 55 -3.84 19.38 1.02
C THR A 55 -4.61 20.70 0.94
N ASN A 56 -3.93 21.85 1.01
CA ASN A 56 -4.56 23.16 0.79
C ASN A 56 -5.14 23.26 -0.62
N TYR A 57 -4.38 22.86 -1.66
CA TYR A 57 -4.88 22.89 -3.02
C TYR A 57 -6.12 21.98 -3.19
N PHE A 58 -6.09 20.76 -2.66
CA PHE A 58 -7.26 19.88 -2.72
C PHE A 58 -8.46 20.45 -1.96
N SER A 59 -8.24 21.14 -0.82
CA SER A 59 -9.32 21.83 -0.11
C SER A 59 -9.92 22.99 -0.91
N GLU A 60 -9.12 23.73 -1.67
CA GLU A 60 -9.63 24.79 -2.54
C GLU A 60 -10.39 24.21 -3.74
N LEU A 61 -9.91 23.09 -4.29
CA LEU A 61 -10.57 22.39 -5.39
C LEU A 61 -11.94 21.80 -4.96
N ASP A 62 -12.03 21.25 -3.75
CA ASP A 62 -13.26 20.77 -3.12
C ASP A 62 -14.33 21.86 -3.01
N LYS A 63 -13.93 23.07 -2.61
CA LYS A 63 -14.83 24.23 -2.51
C LYS A 63 -15.29 24.75 -3.87
N ALA A 64 -14.42 24.65 -4.88
CA ALA A 64 -14.64 25.27 -6.18
C ALA A 64 -15.35 24.36 -7.19
N SER A 65 -15.39 23.04 -6.98
CA SER A 65 -15.85 22.07 -7.97
C SER A 65 -16.92 21.12 -7.42
N ASP A 66 -18.10 21.11 -8.03
CA ASP A 66 -19.16 20.12 -7.75
C ASP A 66 -18.80 18.68 -8.21
N ARG A 67 -17.59 18.47 -8.75
CA ARG A 67 -17.04 17.17 -9.19
C ARG A 67 -15.95 16.64 -8.27
N VAL A 68 -15.64 17.33 -7.19
CA VAL A 68 -14.60 16.95 -6.23
C VAL A 68 -15.20 16.92 -4.83
N SER A 69 -14.84 15.89 -4.05
CA SER A 69 -15.19 15.77 -2.63
C SER A 69 -13.99 15.25 -1.84
N VAL A 70 -13.43 16.04 -0.93
CA VAL A 70 -12.29 15.61 -0.11
C VAL A 70 -12.76 14.99 1.21
N LYS A 71 -12.23 13.81 1.55
CA LYS A 71 -12.48 13.12 2.82
C LYS A 71 -11.18 12.87 3.56
N ARG A 72 -11.24 12.96 4.88
CA ARG A 72 -10.14 12.57 5.78
C ARG A 72 -10.28 11.08 6.06
N ILE A 73 -9.20 10.32 5.92
CA ILE A 73 -9.22 8.85 6.07
C ILE A 73 -8.39 8.35 7.26
N GLY A 74 -7.75 9.26 8.00
CA GLY A 74 -6.99 8.91 9.21
C GLY A 74 -5.84 9.88 9.48
N LYS A 75 -4.99 9.48 10.41
CA LYS A 75 -3.76 10.17 10.77
C LYS A 75 -2.55 9.27 10.52
N THR A 76 -1.46 9.86 10.05
CA THR A 76 -0.16 9.20 9.94
C THR A 76 0.48 8.98 11.30
N THR A 77 1.58 8.25 11.32
CA THR A 77 2.44 7.99 12.47
C THR A 77 2.89 9.30 13.15
N LEU A 78 3.19 10.35 12.39
CA LEU A 78 3.55 11.68 12.92
C LEU A 78 2.36 12.67 12.97
N GLY A 79 1.12 12.18 12.83
CA GLY A 79 -0.10 12.95 13.09
C GLY A 79 -0.62 13.81 11.93
N ARG A 80 -0.05 13.69 10.72
CA ARG A 80 -0.56 14.34 9.52
C ARG A 80 -1.87 13.73 9.09
N THR A 81 -2.80 14.56 8.62
CA THR A 81 -4.09 14.09 8.12
C THR A 81 -3.90 13.44 6.76
N MET A 82 -4.30 12.18 6.62
CA MET A 82 -4.43 11.50 5.33
C MET A 82 -5.76 11.88 4.68
N ILE A 83 -5.76 12.10 3.36
CA ILE A 83 -6.95 12.44 2.59
C ILE A 83 -7.18 11.48 1.43
N ALA A 84 -8.46 11.26 1.11
CA ALA A 84 -8.92 10.67 -0.13
C ALA A 84 -9.80 11.69 -0.88
N VAL A 85 -9.54 11.86 -2.16
CA VAL A 85 -10.18 12.85 -3.02
C VAL A 85 -11.10 12.11 -3.99
N PHE A 86 -12.40 12.26 -3.81
CA PHE A 86 -13.41 11.68 -4.69
C PHE A 86 -13.61 12.58 -5.90
N ILE A 87 -13.47 12.03 -7.10
CA ILE A 87 -13.65 12.76 -8.36
C ILE A 87 -14.60 11.98 -9.27
N SER A 88 -15.73 12.59 -9.62
CA SER A 88 -16.75 11.97 -10.47
C SER A 88 -17.69 13.03 -11.04
N ASP A 89 -18.66 12.64 -11.85
CA ASP A 89 -19.73 13.54 -12.27
C ASP A 89 -20.53 14.04 -11.06
N THR A 90 -21.05 15.27 -11.15
CA THR A 90 -21.80 15.91 -10.07
C THR A 90 -22.99 15.08 -9.61
N LYS A 91 -23.69 14.40 -10.53
CA LYS A 91 -24.78 13.51 -10.13
C LYS A 91 -24.27 12.33 -9.30
N ASN A 92 -23.13 11.76 -9.69
CA ASN A 92 -22.56 10.62 -8.99
C ASN A 92 -22.14 10.97 -7.57
N LEU A 93 -21.52 12.14 -7.36
CA LEU A 93 -21.10 12.58 -6.03
C LEU A 93 -22.28 12.93 -5.11
N ARG A 94 -23.40 13.42 -5.66
CA ARG A 94 -24.65 13.61 -4.90
C ARG A 94 -25.27 12.28 -4.45
N GLU A 95 -25.12 11.24 -5.26
CA GLU A 95 -25.61 9.87 -4.98
C GLU A 95 -24.50 8.94 -4.43
N ILE A 96 -23.40 9.49 -3.91
CA ILE A 96 -22.20 8.68 -3.62
C ILE A 96 -22.45 7.57 -2.60
N GLU A 97 -23.28 7.83 -1.57
CA GLU A 97 -23.63 6.83 -0.56
C GLU A 97 -24.44 5.67 -1.17
N LYS A 98 -25.33 5.95 -2.12
CA LYS A 98 -26.04 4.91 -2.86
C LYS A 98 -25.06 4.02 -3.62
N TYR A 99 -24.08 4.58 -4.32
CA TYR A 99 -23.07 3.80 -5.03
C TYR A 99 -22.15 3.02 -4.09
N ARG A 100 -21.82 3.57 -2.93
CA ARG A 100 -21.10 2.86 -1.87
C ARG A 100 -21.89 1.64 -1.38
N GLN A 101 -23.20 1.76 -1.16
CA GLN A 101 -24.09 0.66 -0.76
C GLN A 101 -24.26 -0.40 -1.86
N VAL A 102 -24.38 0.02 -3.13
CA VAL A 102 -24.38 -0.89 -4.28
C VAL A 102 -23.11 -1.74 -4.24
N ASN A 103 -21.95 -1.10 -4.07
CA ASN A 103 -20.68 -1.79 -4.09
C ASN A 103 -20.47 -2.71 -2.87
N PHE A 104 -20.89 -2.28 -1.68
CA PHE A 104 -20.87 -3.11 -0.47
C PHE A 104 -21.63 -4.43 -0.66
N LYS A 105 -22.80 -4.40 -1.32
CA LYS A 105 -23.59 -5.60 -1.63
C LYS A 105 -22.89 -6.51 -2.66
N LEU A 106 -22.23 -5.93 -3.66
CA LEU A 106 -21.46 -6.72 -4.65
C LEU A 106 -20.20 -7.35 -4.03
N ALA A 107 -19.57 -6.68 -3.05
CA ALA A 107 -18.46 -7.22 -2.26
C ALA A 107 -18.92 -8.35 -1.31
N ASN A 108 -20.15 -8.28 -0.81
CA ASN A 108 -20.72 -9.23 0.15
C ASN A 108 -21.99 -9.90 -0.41
N PRO A 109 -21.86 -10.78 -1.42
CA PRO A 109 -22.99 -11.27 -2.22
C PRO A 109 -23.82 -12.38 -1.56
N SER A 110 -23.60 -12.67 -0.26
CA SER A 110 -24.22 -13.81 0.45
C SER A 110 -25.76 -13.80 0.40
N ALA A 111 -26.35 -12.61 0.42
CA ALA A 111 -27.80 -12.40 0.39
C ALA A 111 -28.36 -12.04 -1.00
N LEU A 112 -27.52 -11.99 -2.05
CA LEU A 112 -27.95 -11.57 -3.38
C LEU A 112 -28.33 -12.76 -4.26
N ASN A 113 -29.50 -12.67 -4.92
CA ASN A 113 -29.78 -13.52 -6.07
C ASN A 113 -29.20 -12.91 -7.37
N GLU A 114 -29.22 -13.68 -8.46
CA GLU A 114 -28.62 -13.24 -9.73
C GLU A 114 -29.31 -12.02 -10.34
N GLN A 115 -30.64 -11.93 -10.25
CA GLN A 115 -31.40 -10.82 -10.83
C GLN A 115 -31.14 -9.52 -10.09
N GLU A 116 -31.07 -9.56 -8.76
CA GLU A 116 -30.70 -8.42 -7.92
C GLU A 116 -29.29 -7.95 -8.22
N ALA A 117 -28.33 -8.89 -8.35
CA ALA A 117 -26.96 -8.56 -8.71
C ALA A 117 -26.88 -7.87 -10.09
N GLU A 118 -27.64 -8.33 -11.09
CA GLU A 118 -27.67 -7.67 -12.40
C GLU A 118 -28.21 -6.25 -12.36
N LEU A 119 -29.22 -5.98 -11.54
CA LEU A 119 -29.75 -4.63 -11.37
C LEU A 119 -28.69 -3.71 -10.74
N LEU A 120 -28.01 -4.19 -9.70
CA LEU A 120 -26.91 -3.48 -9.05
C LEU A 120 -25.74 -3.21 -10.01
N ILE A 121 -25.37 -4.19 -10.84
CA ILE A 121 -24.31 -4.04 -11.86
C ILE A 121 -24.68 -2.98 -12.91
N LYS A 122 -25.92 -2.97 -13.40
CA LYS A 122 -26.39 -1.96 -14.37
C LYS A 122 -26.41 -0.56 -13.79
N GLU A 123 -26.75 -0.42 -12.51
CA GLU A 123 -26.83 0.87 -11.84
C GLU A 123 -25.45 1.39 -11.37
N GLY A 124 -24.59 0.49 -10.92
CA GLY A 124 -23.33 0.80 -10.23
C GLY A 124 -22.31 1.59 -11.06
N LYS A 125 -21.30 2.10 -10.36
CA LYS A 125 -20.15 2.79 -10.94
C LYS A 125 -18.90 1.98 -10.60
N VAL A 126 -17.94 1.94 -11.52
CA VAL A 126 -16.64 1.37 -11.17
C VAL A 126 -15.94 2.34 -10.22
N ILE A 127 -15.41 1.79 -9.13
CA ILE A 127 -14.60 2.55 -8.18
C ILE A 127 -13.14 2.24 -8.50
N VAL A 128 -12.39 3.29 -8.88
CA VAL A 128 -10.96 3.22 -9.18
C VAL A 128 -10.22 4.00 -8.10
N ALA A 129 -9.29 3.37 -7.41
CA ALA A 129 -8.38 4.04 -6.49
C ALA A 129 -7.03 4.26 -7.15
N ILE A 130 -6.47 5.47 -7.05
CA ILE A 130 -5.10 5.78 -7.46
C ILE A 130 -4.36 6.29 -6.22
N SER A 131 -3.27 5.64 -5.87
CA SER A 131 -2.41 6.00 -4.73
C SER A 131 -1.04 6.41 -5.24
N CYS A 132 -0.55 7.53 -4.73
CA CYS A 132 0.71 8.12 -5.18
C CYS A 132 1.78 8.07 -4.08
N SER A 133 3.05 8.00 -4.48
CA SER A 133 4.23 8.25 -3.63
C SER A 133 4.15 7.65 -2.23
N ILE A 134 3.86 6.35 -2.13
CA ILE A 134 4.01 5.64 -0.85
C ILE A 134 5.48 5.68 -0.42
N HIS A 135 6.40 5.47 -1.35
CA HIS A 135 7.79 5.88 -1.17
C HIS A 135 7.89 7.37 -1.49
N SER A 136 8.11 8.20 -0.47
CA SER A 136 8.02 9.65 -0.65
C SER A 136 9.18 10.25 -1.44
N THR A 137 10.27 9.51 -1.64
CA THR A 137 11.35 9.86 -2.57
C THR A 137 10.92 9.76 -4.03
N GLU A 138 9.82 9.06 -4.31
CA GLU A 138 9.18 8.93 -5.63
C GLU A 138 8.09 10.01 -5.77
N ILE A 139 8.53 11.26 -5.58
CA ILE A 139 7.67 12.38 -5.22
C ILE A 139 6.79 12.88 -6.39
N VAL A 140 7.11 12.52 -7.64
CA VAL A 140 6.48 13.11 -8.82
C VAL A 140 4.98 12.80 -8.86
N ALA A 141 4.57 11.58 -8.52
CA ALA A 141 3.18 11.17 -8.50
C ALA A 141 2.30 12.05 -7.59
N SER A 142 2.80 12.42 -6.41
CA SER A 142 2.10 13.35 -5.50
C SER A 142 1.88 14.72 -6.13
N GLN A 143 2.86 15.22 -6.88
CA GLN A 143 2.75 16.49 -7.61
C GLN A 143 1.79 16.36 -8.80
N MET A 144 1.88 15.25 -9.55
CA MET A 144 1.02 14.92 -10.68
C MET A 144 -0.45 14.80 -10.27
N SER A 145 -0.73 14.27 -9.08
CA SER A 145 -2.09 14.09 -8.55
C SER A 145 -2.93 15.39 -8.57
N MET A 146 -2.30 16.54 -8.31
CA MET A 146 -2.95 17.85 -8.36
C MET A 146 -3.33 18.25 -9.79
N ASN A 147 -2.46 17.94 -10.76
CA ASN A 147 -2.73 18.17 -12.18
C ASN A 147 -3.84 17.24 -12.69
N LEU A 148 -3.82 15.96 -12.31
CA LEU A 148 -4.87 14.99 -12.66
C LEU A 148 -6.24 15.46 -12.16
N ALA A 149 -6.33 15.84 -10.89
CA ALA A 149 -7.57 16.31 -10.29
C ALA A 149 -8.07 17.61 -10.95
N TYR A 150 -7.16 18.55 -11.24
CA TYR A 150 -7.50 19.78 -11.96
C TYR A 150 -8.12 19.51 -13.33
N GLU A 151 -7.46 18.66 -14.13
CA GLU A 151 -7.92 18.31 -15.48
C GLU A 151 -9.31 17.67 -15.44
N LEU A 152 -9.54 16.71 -14.54
CA LEU A 152 -10.85 16.07 -14.38
C LEU A 152 -11.93 17.03 -13.86
N ALA A 153 -11.61 17.92 -12.93
CA ALA A 153 -12.57 18.88 -12.39
C ALA A 153 -13.05 19.89 -13.45
N LYS A 154 -12.11 20.48 -14.20
CA LYS A 154 -12.42 21.55 -15.18
C LYS A 154 -12.93 21.04 -16.53
N THR A 155 -12.81 19.74 -16.81
CA THR A 155 -12.96 19.22 -18.17
C THR A 155 -14.31 19.55 -18.80
N LYS A 156 -14.26 19.79 -20.11
CA LYS A 156 -15.39 19.82 -21.05
C LYS A 156 -15.22 18.79 -22.17
N ASP A 157 -14.12 18.04 -22.15
CA ASP A 157 -13.82 16.98 -23.09
C ASP A 157 -14.82 15.83 -22.93
N GLN A 158 -15.39 15.36 -24.04
CA GLN A 158 -16.47 14.37 -24.00
C GLN A 158 -16.00 13.00 -23.49
N ASN A 159 -14.75 12.63 -23.75
CA ASN A 159 -14.19 11.35 -23.30
C ASN A 159 -13.98 11.39 -21.78
N LEU A 160 -13.41 12.46 -21.24
CA LEU A 160 -13.25 12.64 -19.79
C LEU A 160 -14.61 12.77 -19.08
N LEU A 161 -15.61 13.42 -19.68
CA LEU A 161 -16.97 13.46 -19.13
C LEU A 161 -17.66 12.09 -19.17
N GLU A 162 -17.37 11.23 -20.15
CA GLU A 162 -17.82 9.84 -20.14
C GLU A 162 -17.19 9.06 -18.98
N ILE A 163 -15.87 9.21 -18.78
CA ILE A 163 -15.17 8.64 -17.62
C ILE A 163 -15.87 9.02 -16.31
N LEU A 164 -16.07 10.32 -16.07
CA LEU A 164 -16.68 10.83 -14.84
C LEU A 164 -18.11 10.34 -14.62
N ARG A 165 -18.88 10.07 -15.69
CA ARG A 165 -20.24 9.51 -15.58
C ARG A 165 -20.25 8.05 -15.14
N ASN A 166 -19.22 7.28 -15.45
CA ASN A 166 -19.17 5.83 -15.22
C ASN A 166 -18.26 5.41 -14.06
N VAL A 167 -17.34 6.30 -13.65
CA VAL A 167 -16.31 6.03 -12.65
C VAL A 167 -16.41 6.98 -11.47
N ILE A 168 -16.21 6.44 -10.26
CA ILE A 168 -15.86 7.21 -9.07
C ILE A 168 -14.37 7.00 -8.83
N LEU A 169 -13.56 8.02 -9.09
CA LEU A 169 -12.14 8.01 -8.79
C LEU A 169 -11.95 8.35 -7.30
N ILE A 170 -11.18 7.54 -6.60
CA ILE A 170 -10.63 7.81 -5.27
C ILE A 170 -9.13 8.07 -5.44
N LEU A 171 -8.74 9.33 -5.42
CA LEU A 171 -7.33 9.72 -5.51
C LEU A 171 -6.75 9.91 -4.09
N ILE A 172 -5.71 9.17 -3.76
CA ILE A 172 -4.93 9.32 -2.52
C ILE A 172 -3.62 10.02 -2.92
N PRO A 173 -3.49 11.35 -2.68
CA PRO A 173 -2.35 12.12 -3.16
C PRO A 173 -1.01 11.66 -2.57
N SER A 174 -1.02 11.08 -1.37
CA SER A 174 0.09 10.27 -0.87
C SER A 174 -0.38 9.27 0.17
N ALA A 175 0.13 8.04 0.11
CA ALA A 175 -0.01 7.06 1.20
C ALA A 175 1.01 7.26 2.34
N ASN A 176 2.00 8.15 2.16
CA ASN A 176 2.97 8.53 3.20
C ASN A 176 3.14 10.06 3.30
N PRO A 177 2.13 10.80 3.80
CA PRO A 177 2.21 12.26 3.96
C PRO A 177 3.40 12.77 4.78
N ASP A 178 3.82 12.04 5.81
CA ASP A 178 4.94 12.43 6.65
C ASP A 178 6.24 12.52 5.82
N GLY A 179 6.47 11.51 4.97
CA GLY A 179 7.61 11.48 4.08
C GLY A 179 7.59 12.55 3.00
N ILE A 180 6.41 12.99 2.53
CA ILE A 180 6.29 14.10 1.58
C ILE A 180 6.93 15.36 2.16
N ASP A 181 6.65 15.67 3.43
CA ASP A 181 7.24 16.82 4.11
C ASP A 181 8.75 16.66 4.32
N ILE A 182 9.21 15.48 4.74
CA ILE A 182 10.63 15.18 4.93
C ILE A 182 11.40 15.42 3.61
N VAL A 183 10.91 14.84 2.50
CA VAL A 183 11.54 14.94 1.18
C VAL A 183 11.47 16.37 0.65
N ALA A 184 10.33 17.05 0.75
CA ALA A 184 10.18 18.44 0.30
C ALA A 184 11.09 19.39 1.06
N ASN A 185 11.20 19.23 2.39
CA ASN A 185 12.07 20.06 3.22
C ASN A 185 13.55 19.82 2.91
N TRP A 186 13.97 18.56 2.74
CA TRP A 186 15.34 18.23 2.35
C TRP A 186 15.68 18.79 0.97
N TYR A 187 14.80 18.62 -0.01
CA TYR A 187 15.03 19.12 -1.37
C TYR A 187 15.17 20.65 -1.40
N ARG A 188 14.29 21.38 -0.68
CA ARG A 188 14.39 22.84 -0.56
C ARG A 188 15.68 23.28 0.14
N LYS A 189 16.07 22.60 1.22
CA LYS A 189 17.31 22.89 1.96
C LYS A 189 18.55 22.70 1.09
N THR A 190 18.53 21.71 0.21
CA THR A 190 19.70 21.31 -0.60
C THR A 190 19.71 21.86 -2.02
N LEU A 191 18.68 22.60 -2.43
CA LEU A 191 18.60 23.19 -3.75
C LEU A 191 19.82 24.09 -4.04
N ASN A 192 20.43 23.94 -5.21
CA ASN A 192 21.68 24.57 -5.65
C ASN A 192 22.93 24.15 -4.86
N THR A 193 22.89 23.04 -4.12
CA THR A 193 24.07 22.46 -3.45
C THR A 193 24.45 21.12 -4.11
N LYS A 194 25.59 20.55 -3.74
CA LYS A 194 25.98 19.19 -4.18
C LYS A 194 24.95 18.11 -3.76
N ALA A 195 24.19 18.36 -2.70
CA ALA A 195 23.19 17.44 -2.16
C ALA A 195 21.83 17.55 -2.85
N GLU A 196 21.61 18.51 -3.75
CA GLU A 196 20.35 18.66 -4.49
C GLU A 196 19.93 17.33 -5.10
N GLY A 197 18.71 16.85 -4.82
CA GLY A 197 18.18 15.61 -5.40
C GLY A 197 18.67 14.30 -4.77
N THR A 198 19.48 14.37 -3.71
CA THR A 198 19.80 13.19 -2.88
C THR A 198 18.62 12.83 -1.96
N ASN A 199 18.61 11.59 -1.45
CA ASN A 199 17.64 11.19 -0.43
C ASN A 199 17.89 11.95 0.89
N PRO A 200 16.86 12.18 1.72
CA PRO A 200 17.05 12.74 3.06
C PRO A 200 18.00 11.88 3.91
N PRO A 201 18.83 12.47 4.78
CA PRO A 201 19.70 11.75 5.70
C PRO A 201 18.93 11.22 6.93
N GLU A 202 17.70 10.77 6.70
CA GLU A 202 16.80 10.12 7.65
C GLU A 202 15.77 9.27 6.89
N LEU A 203 15.08 8.35 7.58
CA LEU A 203 14.01 7.58 6.97
C LEU A 203 12.84 8.50 6.61
N TYR A 204 12.34 8.40 5.38
CA TYR A 204 11.16 9.14 4.94
C TYR A 204 9.83 8.54 5.45
N HIS A 205 9.86 7.42 6.18
CA HIS A 205 8.75 6.97 7.01
C HIS A 205 9.31 6.71 8.41
N PHE A 206 8.58 7.12 9.45
CA PHE A 206 9.12 7.17 10.81
C PHE A 206 9.69 5.83 11.32
N TYR A 207 9.12 4.71 10.88
CA TYR A 207 9.63 3.37 11.20
C TYR A 207 10.17 2.59 10.00
N ALA A 208 9.56 2.72 8.83
CA ALA A 208 9.71 1.71 7.79
C ALA A 208 10.64 2.15 6.65
N GLY A 209 10.92 3.44 6.50
CA GLY A 209 11.51 3.97 5.26
C GLY A 209 10.78 3.41 4.03
N HIS A 210 11.53 2.68 3.20
CA HIS A 210 11.06 2.04 1.97
C HIS A 210 10.20 0.78 2.18
N ASP A 211 10.24 0.16 3.35
CA ASP A 211 9.42 -1.03 3.64
C ASP A 211 7.96 -0.70 3.94
N ASN A 212 7.56 0.58 3.85
CA ASN A 212 6.16 0.96 4.02
C ASN A 212 5.24 0.34 2.93
N ASN A 213 5.80 -0.16 1.82
CA ASN A 213 5.09 -0.99 0.85
C ASN A 213 5.30 -2.52 1.06
N ARG A 214 5.50 -2.96 2.31
CA ARG A 214 5.60 -4.38 2.71
C ARG A 214 4.68 -4.77 3.88
N ASP A 215 3.85 -3.84 4.35
CA ASP A 215 3.11 -3.98 5.60
C ASP A 215 1.65 -4.47 5.43
N TRP A 216 1.17 -4.60 4.18
CA TRP A 216 -0.26 -4.82 3.85
C TRP A 216 -0.84 -6.17 4.27
N PHE A 217 -0.04 -7.03 4.90
CA PHE A 217 -0.48 -8.30 5.48
C PHE A 217 -0.42 -8.29 7.03
N MET A 218 0.44 -7.46 7.63
CA MET A 218 0.72 -7.42 9.08
C MET A 218 0.06 -6.23 9.76
N MET A 219 -0.24 -5.15 9.03
CA MET A 219 -0.93 -3.96 9.56
C MET A 219 -0.17 -3.31 10.73
N ASN A 220 1.15 -3.17 10.64
CA ASN A 220 1.94 -2.50 11.67
C ASN A 220 1.81 -0.97 11.62
N LEU A 221 1.71 -0.39 10.43
CA LEU A 221 1.74 1.06 10.22
C LEU A 221 0.32 1.66 10.26
N GLU A 222 0.20 2.86 10.83
CA GLU A 222 -1.08 3.59 10.91
C GLU A 222 -1.64 3.89 9.52
N GLU A 223 -0.78 4.25 8.58
CA GLU A 223 -1.09 4.54 7.19
C GLU A 223 -1.70 3.32 6.49
N THR A 224 -1.07 2.15 6.65
CA THR A 224 -1.55 0.87 6.12
C THR A 224 -2.93 0.55 6.70
N ARG A 225 -3.12 0.71 8.02
CA ARG A 225 -4.41 0.47 8.70
C ARG A 225 -5.50 1.38 8.17
N ASN A 226 -5.23 2.68 8.06
CA ASN A 226 -6.19 3.67 7.59
C ASN A 226 -6.72 3.32 6.20
N ILE A 227 -5.81 3.01 5.27
CA ILE A 227 -6.17 2.68 3.89
C ILE A 227 -6.85 1.30 3.82
N THR A 228 -6.37 0.31 4.57
CA THR A 228 -6.95 -1.04 4.59
C THR A 228 -8.41 -1.03 5.03
N LYS A 229 -8.71 -0.33 6.13
CA LYS A 229 -10.11 -0.16 6.58
C LYS A 229 -10.95 0.56 5.53
N PHE A 230 -10.43 1.68 5.01
CA PHE A 230 -11.11 2.48 4.00
C PHE A 230 -11.42 1.66 2.73
N PHE A 231 -10.51 0.80 2.29
CA PHE A 231 -10.72 -0.03 1.10
C PHE A 231 -11.58 -1.26 1.37
N TRP A 232 -11.32 -2.03 2.42
CA TRP A 232 -11.91 -3.37 2.57
C TRP A 232 -13.08 -3.45 3.54
N GLN A 233 -13.47 -2.31 4.13
CA GLN A 233 -14.67 -2.22 4.96
C GLN A 233 -15.62 -1.11 4.52
N GLU A 234 -15.11 -0.07 3.86
CA GLU A 234 -15.93 1.11 3.54
C GLU A 234 -16.27 1.25 2.05
N TRP A 235 -15.30 1.07 1.13
CA TRP A 235 -15.45 1.45 -0.29
C TRP A 235 -15.27 0.36 -1.33
N PHE A 236 -14.46 -0.67 -1.10
CA PHE A 236 -14.25 -1.84 -1.96
C PHE A 236 -13.86 -1.48 -3.41
N PRO A 237 -12.74 -0.78 -3.66
CA PRO A 237 -12.34 -0.38 -5.02
C PRO A 237 -12.20 -1.60 -5.94
N HIS A 238 -12.67 -1.48 -7.19
CA HIS A 238 -12.58 -2.55 -8.19
C HIS A 238 -11.18 -2.61 -8.82
N ILE A 239 -10.58 -1.44 -9.00
CA ILE A 239 -9.23 -1.26 -9.53
C ILE A 239 -8.47 -0.36 -8.57
N VAL A 240 -7.26 -0.76 -8.21
CA VAL A 240 -6.32 -0.03 -7.37
C VAL A 240 -5.03 0.14 -8.16
N TYR A 241 -4.59 1.38 -8.35
CA TYR A 241 -3.36 1.71 -9.05
C TYR A 241 -2.37 2.35 -8.07
N ASP A 242 -1.24 1.68 -7.91
CA ASP A 242 -0.13 2.05 -7.06
C ASP A 242 0.99 2.67 -7.93
N VAL A 243 1.19 3.98 -7.82
CA VAL A 243 2.10 4.74 -8.69
C VAL A 243 3.47 4.86 -8.03
N HIS A 244 4.49 4.31 -8.69
CA HIS A 244 5.88 4.25 -8.21
C HIS A 244 6.86 4.83 -9.22
N GLN A 245 8.08 5.03 -8.74
CA GLN A 245 9.28 5.22 -9.53
C GLN A 245 10.33 4.15 -9.19
N MET A 246 11.35 4.00 -10.04
CA MET A 246 12.45 3.04 -9.88
C MET A 246 13.81 3.70 -10.05
N GLY A 247 14.87 2.89 -10.08
CA GLY A 247 16.22 3.33 -10.40
C GLY A 247 16.34 4.11 -11.71
N GLN A 248 17.35 4.97 -11.81
CA GLN A 248 17.49 5.96 -12.88
C GLN A 248 17.93 5.39 -14.23
N ASN A 249 18.63 4.26 -14.26
CA ASN A 249 19.40 3.80 -15.43
C ASN A 249 18.73 2.65 -16.22
N GLY A 250 17.54 2.17 -15.83
CA GLY A 250 16.86 1.04 -16.47
C GLY A 250 16.02 1.40 -17.70
N VAL A 251 14.98 0.61 -17.96
CA VAL A 251 13.87 1.05 -18.84
C VAL A 251 13.20 2.31 -18.26
N ARG A 252 12.34 3.00 -19.02
CA ARG A 252 11.75 4.28 -18.57
C ARG A 252 10.44 4.11 -17.83
N PHE A 253 9.65 3.10 -18.17
CA PHE A 253 8.38 2.81 -17.51
C PHE A 253 8.12 1.31 -17.53
N VAL A 254 7.68 0.74 -16.41
CA VAL A 254 7.24 -0.67 -16.34
C VAL A 254 5.77 -0.71 -16.01
N VAL A 255 5.00 -1.49 -16.77
CA VAL A 255 3.56 -1.71 -16.55
C VAL A 255 3.22 -3.20 -16.74
N PRO A 256 2.08 -3.69 -16.22
CA PRO A 256 1.69 -5.08 -16.41
C PRO A 256 1.59 -5.51 -17.89
N PRO A 257 1.54 -6.82 -18.21
CA PRO A 257 1.66 -7.97 -17.29
C PRO A 257 2.98 -8.00 -16.52
N PHE A 258 3.01 -8.74 -15.42
CA PHE A 258 4.22 -8.93 -14.62
C PHE A 258 4.85 -10.28 -14.93
N TYR A 259 6.11 -10.43 -14.56
CA TYR A 259 6.87 -11.65 -14.79
C TYR A 259 6.35 -12.82 -13.95
N ASP A 260 6.65 -14.04 -14.38
CA ASP A 260 6.32 -15.25 -13.64
C ASP A 260 7.24 -15.44 -12.42
N PRO A 261 6.78 -16.16 -11.36
CA PRO A 261 5.52 -16.87 -11.23
C PRO A 261 4.40 -16.04 -10.56
N PRO A 262 3.13 -16.35 -10.83
CA PRO A 262 2.04 -15.83 -10.02
C PRO A 262 1.82 -16.65 -8.76
N ASN A 263 1.25 -16.01 -7.74
CA ASN A 263 0.72 -16.71 -6.58
C ASN A 263 -0.52 -17.53 -6.98
N PRO A 264 -0.60 -18.83 -6.62
CA PRO A 264 -1.72 -19.70 -7.01
C PRO A 264 -3.07 -19.31 -6.38
N ARG A 265 -3.07 -18.51 -5.31
CA ARG A 265 -4.29 -18.01 -4.65
C ARG A 265 -4.89 -16.77 -5.32
N ILE A 266 -4.20 -16.18 -6.32
CA ILE A 266 -4.78 -15.07 -7.09
C ILE A 266 -5.75 -15.64 -8.14
N PRO A 267 -6.99 -15.14 -8.23
CA PRO A 267 -7.92 -15.56 -9.27
C PRO A 267 -7.33 -15.36 -10.68
N PRO A 268 -7.33 -16.37 -11.56
CA PRO A 268 -6.80 -16.20 -12.92
C PRO A 268 -7.49 -15.10 -13.71
N SER A 269 -8.77 -14.84 -13.44
CA SER A 269 -9.54 -13.74 -14.04
C SER A 269 -8.94 -12.37 -13.71
N ILE A 270 -8.46 -12.17 -12.48
CA ILE A 270 -7.76 -10.93 -12.06
C ILE A 270 -6.44 -10.77 -12.81
N LEU A 271 -5.63 -11.83 -12.91
CA LEU A 271 -4.35 -11.76 -13.64
C LEU A 271 -4.55 -11.38 -15.12
N ARG A 272 -5.63 -11.87 -15.76
CA ARG A 272 -5.96 -11.48 -17.14
C ARG A 272 -6.35 -10.02 -17.25
N GLU A 273 -7.14 -9.47 -16.33
CA GLU A 273 -7.49 -8.05 -16.34
C GLU A 273 -6.30 -7.14 -16.02
N VAL A 274 -5.41 -7.56 -15.11
CA VAL A 274 -4.13 -6.87 -14.86
C VAL A 274 -3.34 -6.73 -16.16
N GLY A 275 -3.21 -7.82 -16.92
CA GLY A 275 -2.52 -7.79 -18.22
C GLY A 275 -3.22 -6.92 -19.27
N LEU A 276 -4.56 -6.95 -19.36
CA LEU A 276 -5.32 -6.11 -20.29
C LEU A 276 -5.14 -4.62 -20.00
N LEU A 277 -5.24 -4.21 -18.72
CA LEU A 277 -5.02 -2.83 -18.32
C LEU A 277 -3.58 -2.38 -18.59
N GLY A 278 -2.60 -3.23 -18.27
CA GLY A 278 -1.19 -2.96 -18.54
C GLY A 278 -0.90 -2.76 -20.03
N TYR A 279 -1.43 -3.62 -20.90
CA TYR A 279 -1.29 -3.45 -22.35
C TYR A 279 -2.01 -2.22 -22.89
N LYS A 280 -3.15 -1.81 -22.32
CA LYS A 280 -3.79 -0.54 -22.67
C LYS A 280 -2.87 0.64 -22.37
N ILE A 281 -2.27 0.67 -21.18
CA ILE A 281 -1.33 1.73 -20.79
C ILE A 281 -0.15 1.76 -21.77
N ALA A 282 0.48 0.62 -22.03
CA ALA A 282 1.60 0.53 -22.96
C ALA A 282 1.23 0.99 -24.38
N ALA A 283 0.05 0.60 -24.88
CA ALA A 283 -0.44 1.01 -26.19
C ALA A 283 -0.67 2.53 -26.28
N ASP A 284 -1.24 3.15 -25.25
CA ASP A 284 -1.47 4.60 -25.22
C ASP A 284 -0.17 5.39 -25.15
N LEU A 285 0.80 4.94 -24.34
CA LEU A 285 2.14 5.53 -24.28
C LEU A 285 2.83 5.45 -25.64
N GLN A 286 2.76 4.28 -26.30
CA GLN A 286 3.32 4.08 -27.63
C GLN A 286 2.64 4.96 -28.68
N ALA A 287 1.32 5.13 -28.61
CA ALA A 287 0.56 6.02 -29.49
C ALA A 287 0.93 7.51 -29.29
N LYS A 288 1.44 7.86 -28.10
CA LYS A 288 2.02 9.18 -27.80
C LYS A 288 3.50 9.30 -28.17
N GLY A 289 4.11 8.24 -28.72
CA GLY A 289 5.51 8.22 -29.12
C GLY A 289 6.49 8.09 -27.95
N ILE A 290 6.03 7.64 -26.78
CA ILE A 290 6.87 7.46 -25.59
C ILE A 290 7.59 6.11 -25.69
N ALA A 291 8.92 6.17 -25.72
CA ALA A 291 9.81 5.00 -25.74
C ALA A 291 10.22 4.56 -24.32
N GLY A 292 10.77 3.36 -24.21
CA GLY A 292 11.32 2.79 -22.98
C GLY A 292 10.27 2.14 -22.07
N VAL A 293 9.11 1.76 -22.61
CA VAL A 293 8.03 1.12 -21.85
C VAL A 293 8.18 -0.39 -21.92
N ALA A 294 8.38 -1.03 -20.77
CA ALA A 294 8.47 -2.47 -20.64
C ALA A 294 7.20 -3.07 -20.02
N THR A 295 6.90 -4.28 -20.45
CA THR A 295 5.87 -5.17 -19.89
C THR A 295 6.51 -6.53 -19.60
N ASN A 296 5.79 -7.40 -18.89
CA ASN A 296 6.22 -8.76 -18.56
C ASN A 296 7.67 -8.79 -18.03
N ALA A 297 7.98 -7.91 -17.08
CA ALA A 297 9.35 -7.67 -16.64
C ALA A 297 9.42 -7.24 -15.17
N ILE A 298 10.60 -7.43 -14.59
CA ILE A 298 11.04 -7.01 -13.25
C ILE A 298 10.28 -7.67 -12.10
N PHE A 299 9.00 -7.34 -11.94
CA PHE A 299 8.20 -7.75 -10.80
C PHE A 299 7.47 -9.06 -11.10
N ASP A 300 7.21 -9.85 -10.05
CA ASP A 300 6.29 -10.99 -10.13
C ASP A 300 4.96 -10.69 -9.42
N THR A 301 4.10 -11.70 -9.29
CA THR A 301 2.86 -11.61 -8.50
C THR A 301 2.82 -12.64 -7.39
N TRP A 302 3.98 -12.99 -6.83
CA TRP A 302 4.08 -13.97 -5.75
C TRP A 302 3.69 -13.38 -4.40
N TRP A 303 4.28 -12.23 -4.06
CA TRP A 303 4.18 -11.60 -2.73
C TRP A 303 2.79 -10.99 -2.46
N HIS A 304 2.18 -11.35 -1.33
CA HIS A 304 0.86 -10.86 -0.91
C HIS A 304 0.85 -9.45 -0.30
N GLY A 305 1.94 -9.06 0.39
CA GLY A 305 1.94 -7.90 1.31
C GLY A 305 2.30 -6.54 0.71
N GLY A 306 2.20 -6.35 -0.61
CA GLY A 306 2.38 -5.04 -1.25
C GLY A 306 1.04 -4.32 -1.47
N PHE A 307 1.05 -2.99 -1.57
CA PHE A 307 -0.15 -2.16 -1.79
C PHE A 307 -0.90 -2.61 -3.04
N ARG A 308 -0.15 -2.86 -4.12
CA ARG A 308 -0.68 -3.41 -5.37
C ARG A 308 -1.20 -4.83 -5.24
N SER A 309 -0.58 -5.71 -4.46
CA SER A 309 -0.93 -7.14 -4.45
C SER A 309 -2.07 -7.45 -3.48
N ALA A 310 -2.20 -6.72 -2.37
CA ALA A 310 -3.32 -6.85 -1.44
C ALA A 310 -4.72 -6.83 -2.10
N PRO A 311 -5.01 -5.94 -3.09
CA PRO A 311 -6.26 -5.97 -3.87
C PRO A 311 -6.61 -7.34 -4.47
N TYR A 312 -5.62 -8.12 -4.93
CA TYR A 312 -5.86 -9.42 -5.59
C TYR A 312 -6.60 -10.41 -4.70
N TYR A 313 -6.27 -10.37 -3.41
CA TYR A 313 -6.82 -11.26 -2.39
C TYR A 313 -8.14 -10.74 -1.80
N HIS A 314 -8.51 -9.51 -2.17
CA HIS A 314 -9.82 -8.90 -1.92
C HIS A 314 -10.70 -8.89 -3.19
N ASN A 315 -10.38 -9.75 -4.17
CA ASN A 315 -11.08 -9.90 -5.45
C ASN A 315 -11.08 -8.64 -6.34
N SER A 316 -10.16 -7.72 -6.08
CA SER A 316 -9.96 -6.47 -6.81
C SER A 316 -8.71 -6.53 -7.70
N ILE A 317 -8.66 -5.67 -8.70
CA ILE A 317 -7.52 -5.55 -9.61
C ILE A 317 -6.50 -4.58 -9.04
N GLY A 318 -5.28 -5.04 -8.78
CA GLY A 318 -4.13 -4.19 -8.46
C GLY A 318 -3.18 -3.96 -9.64
N ILE A 319 -2.81 -2.70 -9.88
CA ILE A 319 -1.86 -2.26 -10.90
C ILE A 319 -0.71 -1.54 -10.19
N LEU A 320 0.51 -1.74 -10.67
CA LEU A 320 1.67 -0.91 -10.33
C LEU A 320 2.34 -0.49 -11.60
N SER A 321 2.89 0.71 -11.59
CA SER A 321 3.82 1.15 -12.61
C SER A 321 5.04 1.75 -11.95
N GLU A 322 6.21 1.55 -12.54
CA GLU A 322 7.42 2.24 -12.09
C GLU A 322 8.02 3.07 -13.21
N ALA A 323 8.10 4.38 -13.01
CA ALA A 323 8.86 5.29 -13.87
C ALA A 323 10.32 5.38 -13.42
N ALA A 324 11.29 5.42 -14.34
CA ALA A 324 12.66 5.71 -13.94
C ALA A 324 12.73 7.03 -13.18
N SER A 325 13.41 7.07 -12.04
CA SER A 325 13.50 8.30 -11.24
C SER A 325 14.42 9.35 -11.89
N ALA A 326 14.22 10.60 -11.48
CA ALA A 326 15.20 11.68 -11.63
C ALA A 326 15.93 11.90 -10.29
N ASP A 327 16.66 12.99 -10.14
CA ASP A 327 17.24 13.43 -8.87
C ASP A 327 16.16 14.20 -8.08
N LEU A 328 15.15 13.45 -7.60
CA LEU A 328 13.87 13.97 -7.07
C LEU A 328 13.17 14.88 -8.11
N MET A 329 13.10 16.20 -7.84
CA MET A 329 12.51 17.19 -8.76
C MET A 329 13.55 17.83 -9.70
N THR A 330 14.82 17.40 -9.66
CA THR A 330 15.88 17.87 -10.55
C THR A 330 16.06 16.93 -11.75
N PRO A 331 16.03 17.43 -12.99
CA PRO A 331 16.26 16.59 -14.17
C PRO A 331 17.71 16.08 -14.22
N ILE A 332 17.89 14.93 -14.86
CA ILE A 332 19.17 14.28 -15.10
C ILE A 332 19.40 14.10 -16.61
N ILE A 333 20.64 13.78 -16.98
CA ILE A 333 20.99 13.31 -18.32
C ILE A 333 21.46 11.88 -18.18
N VAL A 334 20.82 10.96 -18.90
CA VAL A 334 21.22 9.56 -18.96
C VAL A 334 21.78 9.27 -20.35
N SER A 335 23.04 8.88 -20.44
CA SER A 335 23.68 8.51 -21.69
C SER A 335 23.29 7.10 -22.13
N LYS A 336 23.41 6.82 -23.43
CA LYS A 336 23.24 5.47 -23.96
C LYS A 336 24.20 4.47 -23.30
N GLU A 337 25.45 4.87 -23.07
CA GLU A 337 26.46 4.04 -22.41
C GLU A 337 26.06 3.66 -20.97
N GLN A 338 25.38 4.56 -20.24
CA GLN A 338 24.86 4.23 -18.92
C GLN A 338 23.77 3.15 -18.99
N LEU A 339 22.90 3.20 -20.01
CA LEU A 339 21.88 2.17 -20.23
C LEU A 339 22.49 0.83 -20.65
N GLU A 340 23.58 0.84 -21.44
CA GLU A 340 24.31 -0.37 -21.86
C GLU A 340 24.97 -1.10 -20.68
N LYS A 341 25.33 -0.36 -19.62
CA LYS A 341 25.96 -0.92 -18.40
C LYS A 341 24.96 -1.55 -17.44
N VAL A 342 23.66 -1.34 -17.62
CA VAL A 342 22.65 -1.96 -16.76
C VAL A 342 22.53 -3.45 -17.12
N GLY A 343 22.75 -4.29 -16.12
CA GLY A 343 22.65 -5.74 -16.26
C GLY A 343 21.22 -6.22 -16.54
N SER A 344 21.11 -7.50 -16.90
CA SER A 344 19.81 -8.15 -17.12
C SER A 344 18.95 -8.14 -15.86
N VAL A 345 17.64 -7.97 -16.05
CA VAL A 345 16.60 -8.12 -15.03
C VAL A 345 15.58 -9.16 -15.50
N ARG A 346 14.61 -9.53 -14.65
CA ARG A 346 13.57 -10.48 -15.05
C ARG A 346 12.85 -10.02 -16.32
N GLY A 347 12.82 -10.88 -17.33
CA GLY A 347 12.15 -10.61 -18.60
C GLY A 347 12.87 -9.63 -19.54
N LEU A 348 14.05 -9.11 -19.21
CA LEU A 348 14.81 -8.18 -20.05
C LEU A 348 16.32 -8.46 -19.95
N THR A 349 17.00 -8.72 -21.08
CA THR A 349 18.46 -8.93 -21.03
C THR A 349 19.23 -7.62 -20.92
N SER A 350 18.64 -6.51 -21.37
CA SER A 350 19.21 -5.17 -21.32
C SER A 350 18.10 -4.10 -21.39
N ALA A 351 18.39 -2.89 -20.89
CA ALA A 351 17.53 -1.71 -21.06
C ALA A 351 17.45 -1.20 -22.52
N LEU A 352 18.31 -1.69 -23.43
CA LEU A 352 18.35 -1.30 -24.84
C LEU A 352 17.95 -2.41 -25.81
N GLU A 353 17.65 -3.60 -25.30
CA GLU A 353 17.20 -4.72 -26.13
C GLU A 353 15.79 -4.44 -26.68
N ILE A 354 15.62 -4.67 -27.98
CA ILE A 354 14.31 -4.69 -28.64
C ILE A 354 13.72 -6.09 -28.48
N SER A 355 12.55 -6.17 -27.84
CA SER A 355 11.83 -7.42 -27.63
C SER A 355 10.31 -7.19 -27.71
N THR A 356 9.51 -8.26 -27.75
CA THR A 356 8.03 -8.13 -27.75
C THR A 356 7.52 -7.38 -26.53
N ASN A 357 8.17 -7.57 -25.37
CA ASN A 357 7.78 -6.94 -24.13
C ASN A 357 8.46 -5.57 -23.89
N HIS A 358 9.34 -5.14 -24.80
CA HIS A 358 9.99 -3.82 -24.81
C HIS A 358 10.33 -3.40 -26.26
N PRO A 359 9.32 -3.05 -27.09
CA PRO A 359 9.49 -2.94 -28.54
C PRO A 359 10.20 -1.66 -29.00
N GLN A 360 10.21 -0.60 -28.18
CA GLN A 360 10.87 0.66 -28.50
C GLN A 360 11.75 1.13 -27.33
N PRO A 361 13.02 0.73 -27.26
CA PRO A 361 13.95 1.17 -26.23
C PRO A 361 14.26 2.67 -26.30
N TRP A 362 14.29 3.33 -25.14
CA TRP A 362 14.73 4.71 -25.03
C TRP A 362 16.26 4.81 -25.14
N GLN A 363 16.77 5.72 -25.97
CA GLN A 363 18.18 5.75 -26.37
C GLN A 363 19.08 6.63 -25.49
N GLY A 364 18.56 7.16 -24.37
CA GLY A 364 19.24 8.18 -23.58
C GLY A 364 18.77 9.60 -23.92
N GLY A 365 19.12 10.55 -23.05
CA GLY A 365 18.73 11.95 -23.17
C GLY A 365 18.42 12.61 -21.83
N SER A 366 17.78 13.78 -21.90
CA SER A 366 17.26 14.47 -20.72
C SER A 366 16.05 13.70 -20.16
N TRP A 367 16.03 13.56 -18.84
CA TRP A 367 14.99 12.86 -18.12
C TRP A 367 14.67 13.62 -16.83
N GLY A 368 13.39 13.81 -16.53
CA GLY A 368 13.00 14.60 -15.37
C GLY A 368 11.53 14.43 -14.97
N PRO A 369 11.09 15.20 -13.95
CA PRO A 369 9.73 15.12 -13.41
C PRO A 369 8.63 15.32 -14.44
N LYS A 370 8.89 16.09 -15.49
CA LYS A 370 7.92 16.33 -16.56
C LYS A 370 7.59 15.06 -17.34
N GLN A 371 8.61 14.31 -17.77
CA GLN A 371 8.43 13.05 -18.51
C GLN A 371 7.80 11.99 -17.63
N ILE A 372 8.22 11.90 -16.36
CA ILE A 372 7.66 10.98 -15.37
C ILE A 372 6.15 11.26 -15.20
N ALA A 373 5.80 12.51 -14.90
CA ALA A 373 4.40 12.91 -14.71
C ALA A 373 3.54 12.72 -15.97
N GLU A 374 4.10 12.89 -17.17
CA GLU A 374 3.38 12.64 -18.42
C GLU A 374 2.99 11.16 -18.54
N MET A 375 3.90 10.24 -18.22
CA MET A 375 3.62 8.80 -18.26
C MET A 375 2.60 8.39 -17.20
N GLU A 376 2.75 8.88 -15.96
CA GLU A 376 1.81 8.61 -14.86
C GLU A 376 0.40 9.17 -15.17
N MET A 377 0.31 10.34 -15.79
CA MET A 377 -0.95 10.94 -16.22
C MET A 377 -1.61 10.11 -17.33
N ILE A 378 -0.85 9.68 -18.33
CA ILE A 378 -1.35 8.80 -19.40
C ILE A 378 -1.87 7.50 -18.79
N ALA A 379 -1.07 6.82 -17.96
CA ALA A 379 -1.45 5.57 -17.32
C ALA A 379 -2.74 5.72 -16.48
N SER A 380 -2.85 6.80 -15.71
CA SER A 380 -4.04 7.12 -14.92
C SER A 380 -5.28 7.25 -15.80
N ILE A 381 -5.20 8.01 -16.90
CA ILE A 381 -6.33 8.19 -17.83
C ILE A 381 -6.64 6.88 -18.58
N SER A 382 -5.65 6.09 -18.98
CA SER A 382 -5.83 4.78 -19.62
C SER A 382 -6.66 3.82 -18.76
N ILE A 383 -6.35 3.75 -17.46
CA ILE A 383 -7.08 2.91 -16.51
C ILE A 383 -8.52 3.41 -16.34
N LEU A 384 -8.69 4.72 -16.17
CA LEU A 384 -10.00 5.34 -16.03
C LEU A 384 -10.88 5.18 -17.28
N GLU A 385 -10.28 5.24 -18.47
CA GLU A 385 -10.95 4.98 -19.74
C GLU A 385 -11.44 3.53 -19.82
N MET A 386 -10.58 2.56 -19.51
CA MET A 386 -10.97 1.15 -19.48
C MET A 386 -12.10 0.90 -18.48
N ALA A 387 -11.96 1.43 -17.26
CA ALA A 387 -12.99 1.33 -16.22
C ALA A 387 -14.33 1.90 -16.68
N SER A 388 -14.32 3.01 -17.41
CA SER A 388 -15.52 3.65 -17.96
C SER A 388 -16.15 2.82 -19.08
N LYS A 389 -15.36 2.42 -20.08
CA LYS A 389 -15.84 1.70 -21.28
C LYS A 389 -16.37 0.31 -20.95
N PHE A 390 -15.79 -0.34 -19.94
CA PHE A 390 -16.15 -1.70 -19.52
C PHE A 390 -16.78 -1.75 -18.12
N ARG A 391 -17.51 -0.68 -17.74
CA ARG A 391 -18.11 -0.50 -16.40
C ARG A 391 -18.80 -1.75 -15.85
N GLU A 392 -19.74 -2.32 -16.60
CA GLU A 392 -20.51 -3.49 -16.15
C GLU A 392 -19.66 -4.76 -16.07
N ARG A 393 -18.62 -4.89 -16.90
CA ARG A 393 -17.69 -6.03 -16.86
C ARG A 393 -16.92 -6.04 -15.54
N TYR A 394 -16.39 -4.89 -15.10
CA TYR A 394 -15.63 -4.82 -13.85
C TYR A 394 -16.51 -5.04 -12.61
N LEU A 395 -17.71 -4.45 -12.57
CA LEU A 395 -18.70 -4.71 -11.50
C LEU A 395 -19.08 -6.20 -11.43
N ARG A 396 -19.32 -6.81 -12.60
CA ARG A 396 -19.65 -8.24 -12.73
C ARG A 396 -18.51 -9.14 -12.30
N LEU A 397 -17.29 -8.86 -12.75
CA LEU A 397 -16.10 -9.61 -12.37
C LEU A 397 -15.91 -9.60 -10.85
N PHE A 398 -15.99 -8.43 -10.23
CA PHE A 398 -15.87 -8.26 -8.80
C PHE A 398 -16.92 -9.09 -8.05
N TYR A 399 -18.20 -8.97 -8.43
CA TYR A 399 -19.28 -9.80 -7.87
C TYR A 399 -19.05 -11.30 -8.06
N GLN A 400 -18.65 -11.73 -9.26
CA GLN A 400 -18.43 -13.15 -9.58
C GLN A 400 -17.28 -13.74 -8.78
N ASN A 401 -16.17 -13.02 -8.63
CA ASN A 401 -15.02 -13.47 -7.83
C ASN A 401 -15.38 -13.56 -6.33
N ASN A 402 -16.11 -12.58 -5.79
CA ASN A 402 -16.60 -12.64 -4.40
C ASN A 402 -17.56 -13.83 -4.20
N ARG A 403 -18.50 -14.06 -5.13
CA ARG A 403 -19.42 -15.20 -5.06
C ARG A 403 -18.74 -16.55 -5.27
N ALA A 404 -17.71 -16.61 -6.11
CA ALA A 404 -16.90 -17.81 -6.31
C ALA A 404 -16.08 -18.16 -5.05
N SER A 405 -15.56 -17.14 -4.35
CA SER A 405 -14.80 -17.32 -3.11
C SER A 405 -15.62 -17.98 -2.00
N MET A 406 -16.93 -17.75 -1.97
CA MET A 406 -17.84 -18.36 -1.00
C MET A 406 -18.16 -19.85 -1.27
N ARG A 407 -17.78 -20.39 -2.43
CA ARG A 407 -18.02 -21.81 -2.75
C ARG A 407 -16.94 -22.67 -2.10
N HIS A 408 -17.38 -23.77 -1.50
CA HIS A 408 -16.47 -24.77 -0.95
C HIS A 408 -15.73 -25.49 -2.07
N ASN A 409 -14.44 -25.75 -1.84
CA ASN A 409 -13.56 -26.54 -2.67
C ASN A 409 -12.99 -27.65 -1.78
N GLU A 410 -13.15 -28.91 -2.17
CA GLU A 410 -12.72 -30.07 -1.36
C GLU A 410 -11.20 -30.16 -1.20
N ASP A 411 -10.44 -29.51 -2.09
CA ASP A 411 -8.98 -29.44 -2.01
C ASP A 411 -8.45 -28.33 -1.11
N GLU A 412 -9.34 -27.48 -0.60
CA GLU A 412 -9.04 -26.38 0.33
C GLU A 412 -9.64 -26.67 1.73
N PRO A 413 -9.02 -26.16 2.82
CA PRO A 413 -9.63 -26.22 4.14
C PRO A 413 -11.02 -25.58 4.18
N LEU A 414 -11.97 -26.20 4.87
CA LEU A 414 -13.30 -25.66 5.18
C LEU A 414 -13.21 -24.45 6.12
N ALA A 415 -12.25 -24.50 7.04
CA ALA A 415 -12.00 -23.44 8.02
C ALA A 415 -10.56 -23.50 8.52
N PHE A 416 -10.19 -22.52 9.33
CA PHE A 416 -9.04 -22.58 10.23
C PHE A 416 -9.53 -22.39 11.66
N VAL A 417 -9.00 -23.17 12.60
CA VAL A 417 -9.32 -23.06 14.03
C VAL A 417 -8.10 -22.58 14.80
N LEU A 418 -8.31 -21.63 15.72
CA LEU A 418 -7.35 -21.15 16.69
C LEU A 418 -7.78 -21.67 18.07
N PRO A 419 -7.13 -22.73 18.58
CA PRO A 419 -7.52 -23.35 19.84
C PRO A 419 -7.49 -22.38 21.02
N ALA A 420 -8.41 -22.54 21.97
CA ALA A 420 -8.37 -21.85 23.25
C ALA A 420 -7.17 -22.31 24.10
N GLY A 421 -6.74 -21.47 25.04
CA GLY A 421 -5.69 -21.83 26.01
C GLY A 421 -4.25 -21.74 25.50
N GLN A 422 -4.04 -21.22 24.28
CA GLN A 422 -2.72 -20.93 23.74
C GLN A 422 -1.94 -19.91 24.60
N PRO A 423 -0.59 -19.98 24.63
CA PRO A 423 0.22 -18.95 25.25
C PRO A 423 0.07 -17.60 24.52
N ASN A 424 0.41 -16.50 25.19
CA ASN A 424 0.43 -15.14 24.61
C ASN A 424 -0.93 -14.63 24.10
N ALA A 425 -1.96 -14.65 24.95
CA ALA A 425 -3.31 -14.16 24.63
C ALA A 425 -3.34 -12.74 24.00
N GLU A 426 -2.43 -11.84 24.42
CA GLU A 426 -2.32 -10.50 23.82
C GLU A 426 -1.88 -10.54 22.34
N VAL A 427 -0.98 -11.46 21.98
CA VAL A 427 -0.56 -11.66 20.58
C VAL A 427 -1.66 -12.33 19.77
N LEU A 428 -2.41 -13.28 20.37
CA LEU A 428 -3.59 -13.84 19.71
C LEU A 428 -4.68 -12.78 19.48
N SER A 429 -4.94 -11.90 20.46
CA SER A 429 -5.82 -10.74 20.26
C SER A 429 -5.33 -9.87 19.11
N ARG A 430 -4.04 -9.56 19.04
CA ARG A 430 -3.43 -8.80 17.94
C ARG A 430 -3.63 -9.47 16.59
N PHE A 431 -3.40 -10.79 16.52
CA PHE A 431 -3.57 -11.58 15.31
C PHE A 431 -5.01 -11.53 14.79
N LEU A 432 -6.00 -11.73 15.67
CA LEU A 432 -7.42 -11.64 15.30
C LEU A 432 -7.79 -10.24 14.80
N GLU A 433 -7.24 -9.20 15.44
CA GLU A 433 -7.44 -7.81 15.04
C GLU A 433 -6.92 -7.52 13.62
N ILE A 434 -5.72 -8.01 13.29
CA ILE A 434 -5.12 -7.88 11.94
C ILE A 434 -6.04 -8.48 10.88
N LEU A 435 -6.58 -9.68 11.13
CA LEU A 435 -7.48 -10.35 10.20
C LEU A 435 -8.82 -9.62 10.07
N MET A 436 -9.44 -9.22 11.19
CA MET A 436 -10.69 -8.46 11.20
C MET A 436 -10.53 -7.13 10.45
N TRP A 437 -9.37 -6.47 10.57
CA TRP A 437 -9.11 -5.20 9.88
C TRP A 437 -9.09 -5.34 8.36
N GLN A 438 -8.70 -6.50 7.86
CA GLN A 438 -8.75 -6.86 6.43
C GLN A 438 -10.15 -7.34 5.98
N GLY A 439 -11.17 -7.25 6.85
CA GLY A 439 -12.53 -7.65 6.54
C GLY A 439 -12.81 -9.14 6.67
N ILE A 440 -11.89 -9.92 7.28
CA ILE A 440 -12.11 -11.35 7.53
C ILE A 440 -13.10 -11.53 8.68
N GLU A 441 -14.14 -12.32 8.43
CA GLU A 441 -15.10 -12.74 9.44
C GLU A 441 -14.51 -13.86 10.30
N ILE A 442 -14.57 -13.66 11.62
CA ILE A 442 -14.09 -14.59 12.64
C ILE A 442 -15.23 -14.88 13.60
N PHE A 443 -15.32 -16.12 14.07
CA PHE A 443 -16.36 -16.57 14.98
C PHE A 443 -15.77 -17.14 16.27
N GLU A 444 -16.40 -16.79 17.40
CA GLU A 444 -16.20 -17.44 18.70
C GLU A 444 -16.95 -18.79 18.70
N MET A 445 -16.29 -19.84 19.18
CA MET A 445 -16.91 -21.13 19.48
C MET A 445 -17.52 -21.10 20.88
N THR A 446 -18.85 -21.20 20.99
CA THR A 446 -19.57 -21.16 22.28
C THR A 446 -19.83 -22.54 22.88
N GLU A 447 -19.45 -23.60 22.18
CA GLU A 447 -19.51 -25.01 22.59
C GLU A 447 -18.31 -25.75 22.00
N GLU A 448 -18.01 -26.94 22.52
CA GLU A 448 -17.00 -27.82 21.95
C GLU A 448 -17.40 -28.28 20.54
N GLY A 449 -16.42 -28.38 19.64
CA GLY A 449 -16.64 -28.90 18.29
C GLY A 449 -15.72 -30.07 17.99
N TYR A 450 -16.06 -30.87 16.98
CA TYR A 450 -15.28 -32.04 16.56
C TYR A 450 -14.80 -31.85 15.12
N PHE A 451 -13.49 -31.81 14.93
CA PHE A 451 -12.83 -31.33 13.72
C PHE A 451 -11.86 -32.37 13.16
N ALA A 452 -11.90 -32.57 11.85
CA ALA A 452 -10.85 -33.30 11.15
C ALA A 452 -9.84 -32.31 10.57
N THR A 453 -8.59 -32.38 11.02
CA THR A 453 -7.52 -31.42 10.67
C THR A 453 -6.48 -31.98 9.70
N ASP A 454 -6.51 -33.29 9.44
CA ASP A 454 -5.70 -33.94 8.40
C ASP A 454 -6.44 -33.99 7.05
N LYS A 455 -5.79 -33.47 6.00
CA LYS A 455 -6.30 -33.54 4.62
C LYS A 455 -6.51 -34.99 4.16
N SER A 456 -5.64 -35.90 4.60
CA SER A 456 -5.61 -37.31 4.16
C SER A 456 -6.72 -38.14 4.80
N ASN A 457 -7.21 -37.73 5.98
CA ASN A 457 -8.25 -38.43 6.72
C ASN A 457 -9.30 -37.46 7.29
N LYS A 458 -10.24 -37.04 6.43
CA LYS A 458 -11.31 -36.08 6.75
C LYS A 458 -12.43 -36.65 7.66
N GLN A 459 -12.24 -37.82 8.25
CA GLN A 459 -13.19 -38.49 9.16
C GLN A 459 -12.59 -38.77 10.54
N ASP A 460 -11.30 -38.49 10.75
CA ASP A 460 -10.69 -38.55 12.07
C ASP A 460 -10.96 -37.23 12.81
N PHE A 461 -11.97 -37.25 13.67
CA PHE A 461 -12.43 -36.05 14.37
C PHE A 461 -11.80 -35.97 15.76
N HIS A 462 -11.17 -34.84 16.04
CA HIS A 462 -10.66 -34.47 17.35
C HIS A 462 -11.51 -33.36 17.96
N GLU A 463 -11.65 -33.39 19.27
CA GLU A 463 -12.35 -32.36 20.02
C GLU A 463 -11.54 -31.07 20.04
N MET A 464 -12.20 -29.93 19.83
CA MET A 464 -11.64 -28.59 20.04
C MET A 464 -12.48 -27.88 21.11
N PRO A 465 -11.81 -27.24 22.08
CA PRO A 465 -12.49 -26.67 23.24
C PRO A 465 -13.35 -25.45 22.85
N LEU A 466 -14.43 -25.22 23.61
CA LEU A 466 -15.14 -23.93 23.59
C LEU A 466 -14.19 -22.76 23.92
N GLY A 467 -14.54 -21.55 23.48
CA GLY A 467 -13.68 -20.37 23.59
C GLY A 467 -12.57 -20.31 22.54
N SER A 468 -12.47 -21.31 21.67
CA SER A 468 -11.63 -21.26 20.47
C SER A 468 -12.23 -20.29 19.43
N PHE A 469 -11.40 -19.82 18.49
CA PHE A 469 -11.87 -19.02 17.36
C PHE A 469 -11.83 -19.83 16.08
N ILE A 470 -12.83 -19.64 15.21
CA ILE A 470 -12.90 -20.29 13.90
C ILE A 470 -13.07 -19.27 12.79
N ILE A 471 -12.31 -19.47 11.72
CA ILE A 471 -12.34 -18.66 10.50
C ILE A 471 -12.83 -19.58 9.38
N LEU A 472 -14.11 -19.43 8.99
CA LEU A 472 -14.67 -20.20 7.89
C LEU A 472 -14.14 -19.67 6.55
N THR A 473 -13.75 -20.55 5.63
CA THR A 473 -13.23 -20.10 4.32
C THR A 473 -14.34 -19.69 3.34
N ASN A 474 -15.61 -19.99 3.62
CA ASN A 474 -16.77 -19.69 2.76
C ASN A 474 -17.26 -18.24 2.86
N GLN A 475 -16.33 -17.29 2.71
CA GLN A 475 -16.56 -15.86 2.73
C GLN A 475 -15.81 -15.18 1.57
N PRO A 476 -16.13 -13.93 1.20
CA PRO A 476 -15.49 -13.24 0.08
C PRO A 476 -13.96 -13.19 0.18
N GLN A 477 -13.43 -13.11 1.40
CA GLN A 477 -12.00 -13.04 1.74
C GLN A 477 -11.26 -14.38 1.67
N LYS A 478 -11.87 -15.45 1.13
CA LYS A 478 -11.26 -16.81 1.09
C LYS A 478 -9.79 -16.80 0.64
N ASN A 479 -9.48 -16.13 -0.46
CA ASN A 479 -8.11 -16.12 -1.00
C ASN A 479 -7.11 -15.40 -0.09
N ASN A 480 -7.54 -14.34 0.61
CA ASN A 480 -6.74 -13.66 1.64
C ASN A 480 -6.50 -14.60 2.84
N ILE A 481 -7.55 -15.27 3.34
CA ILE A 481 -7.45 -16.24 4.44
C ILE A 481 -6.45 -17.35 4.10
N LEU A 482 -6.61 -17.99 2.94
CA LEU A 482 -5.71 -19.05 2.51
C LEU A 482 -4.27 -18.53 2.36
N SER A 483 -4.08 -17.35 1.79
CA SER A 483 -2.73 -16.78 1.63
C SER A 483 -2.07 -16.37 2.96
N LEU A 484 -2.83 -15.92 3.96
CA LEU A 484 -2.25 -15.54 5.25
C LEU A 484 -1.99 -16.74 6.16
N LEU A 485 -2.81 -17.79 6.08
CA LEU A 485 -2.79 -18.90 7.04
C LEU A 485 -2.07 -20.15 6.54
N GLU A 486 -1.91 -20.34 5.23
CA GLU A 486 -1.19 -21.49 4.69
C GLU A 486 0.33 -21.24 4.62
N PRO A 487 1.15 -22.30 4.83
CA PRO A 487 2.56 -22.29 4.47
C PRO A 487 2.78 -21.96 2.99
N GLN A 488 3.66 -21.00 2.70
CA GLN A 488 3.99 -20.63 1.33
C GLN A 488 5.05 -21.55 0.73
N VAL A 489 4.83 -22.01 -0.51
CA VAL A 489 5.76 -22.88 -1.25
C VAL A 489 6.10 -22.23 -2.58
N TYR A 490 7.21 -21.49 -2.62
CA TYR A 490 7.70 -20.88 -3.86
C TYR A 490 8.09 -21.98 -4.87
N PRO A 491 7.69 -21.87 -6.15
CA PRO A 491 8.01 -22.89 -7.14
C PRO A 491 9.52 -23.04 -7.33
N ASN A 492 9.98 -24.28 -7.54
CA ASN A 492 11.37 -24.56 -7.84
C ASN A 492 11.72 -24.05 -9.25
N ARG A 493 12.32 -22.85 -9.31
CA ARG A 493 12.70 -22.17 -10.55
C ARG A 493 14.22 -22.10 -10.63
N ILE A 494 14.76 -22.61 -11.74
CA ILE A 494 16.19 -22.70 -11.98
C ILE A 494 16.51 -21.91 -13.24
N GLY A 495 17.44 -20.96 -13.11
CA GLY A 495 17.93 -20.15 -14.20
C GLY A 495 18.78 -20.93 -15.19
N PRO A 496 19.15 -20.33 -16.33
CA PRO A 496 19.91 -21.01 -17.38
C PRO A 496 21.29 -21.53 -16.95
N LYS A 497 21.85 -21.04 -15.85
CA LYS A 497 23.16 -21.47 -15.31
C LYS A 497 23.03 -22.44 -14.14
N GLY A 498 21.83 -22.93 -13.84
CA GLY A 498 21.59 -23.86 -12.72
C GLY A 498 21.38 -23.16 -11.37
N GLU A 499 21.34 -21.83 -11.34
CA GLU A 499 21.09 -21.03 -10.15
C GLU A 499 19.59 -21.03 -9.79
N ALA A 500 19.26 -21.03 -8.49
CA ALA A 500 17.87 -20.82 -8.08
C ALA A 500 17.45 -19.38 -8.42
N GLU A 501 16.29 -19.22 -9.06
CA GLU A 501 15.67 -17.91 -9.27
C GLU A 501 14.90 -17.56 -7.98
N PRO A 502 15.35 -16.56 -7.18
CA PRO A 502 14.60 -16.14 -5.98
C PRO A 502 13.22 -15.57 -6.38
N PRO A 503 12.29 -15.28 -5.45
CA PRO A 503 11.19 -14.36 -5.74
C PRO A 503 11.73 -12.95 -6.02
N TYR A 504 10.91 -12.10 -6.65
CA TYR A 504 11.25 -10.69 -6.79
C TYR A 504 11.35 -10.01 -5.41
N ASP A 505 10.49 -10.42 -4.48
CA ASP A 505 10.33 -9.81 -3.16
C ASP A 505 10.54 -10.84 -2.04
N VAL A 506 9.49 -11.23 -1.32
CA VAL A 506 9.55 -12.14 -0.17
C VAL A 506 9.08 -13.56 -0.53
N THR A 507 9.72 -14.59 0.05
CA THR A 507 9.38 -16.02 -0.18
C THR A 507 8.23 -16.55 0.67
N GLY A 508 7.97 -16.00 1.87
CA GLY A 508 6.93 -16.49 2.79
C GLY A 508 6.43 -15.47 3.81
N TRP A 509 5.15 -15.60 4.20
CA TRP A 509 4.42 -14.66 5.09
C TRP A 509 3.29 -15.34 5.88
N THR A 510 3.46 -16.62 6.20
CA THR A 510 2.45 -17.37 6.95
C THR A 510 2.30 -16.75 8.34
N LEU A 511 1.22 -16.00 8.51
CA LEU A 511 1.03 -15.08 9.63
C LEU A 511 1.04 -15.80 10.99
N PRO A 512 0.38 -16.97 11.16
CA PRO A 512 0.45 -17.71 12.42
C PRO A 512 1.90 -18.11 12.79
N LEU A 513 2.71 -18.51 11.81
CA LEU A 513 4.10 -18.89 12.06
C LEU A 513 4.95 -17.69 12.49
N GLN A 514 4.75 -16.54 11.83
CA GLN A 514 5.47 -15.31 12.16
C GLN A 514 5.09 -14.75 13.54
N MET A 515 3.85 -14.96 13.98
CA MET A 515 3.35 -14.46 15.26
C MET A 515 3.39 -15.51 16.38
N GLY A 516 3.86 -16.73 16.10
CA GLY A 516 3.89 -17.83 17.07
C GLY A 516 2.50 -18.24 17.57
N ILE A 517 1.51 -18.24 16.68
CA ILE A 517 0.12 -18.61 16.95
C ILE A 517 -0.16 -20.01 16.42
N GLU A 518 -0.76 -20.86 17.24
CA GLU A 518 -1.30 -22.14 16.82
C GLU A 518 -2.60 -21.93 16.04
N CYS A 519 -2.59 -22.38 14.79
CA CYS A 519 -3.70 -22.28 13.86
C CYS A 519 -3.72 -23.55 13.03
N GLN A 520 -4.84 -24.28 13.06
CA GLN A 520 -4.96 -25.57 12.39
C GLN A 520 -5.96 -25.48 11.23
N PRO A 521 -5.62 -25.99 10.03
CA PRO A 521 -6.60 -26.15 8.97
C PRO A 521 -7.64 -27.20 9.36
N VAL A 522 -8.89 -26.95 9.03
CA VAL A 522 -10.03 -27.84 9.27
C VAL A 522 -10.57 -28.29 7.93
N TRP A 523 -10.60 -29.60 7.70
CA TRP A 523 -11.09 -30.24 6.47
C TRP A 523 -12.51 -30.75 6.58
N ASN A 524 -12.99 -31.03 7.80
CA ASN A 524 -14.36 -31.43 8.07
C ASN A 524 -14.77 -31.08 9.50
N ILE A 525 -16.06 -30.80 9.71
CA ILE A 525 -16.65 -30.50 11.01
C ILE A 525 -17.84 -31.43 11.22
N ARG A 526 -17.84 -32.20 12.31
CA ARG A 526 -18.94 -33.10 12.65
C ARG A 526 -20.22 -32.29 12.87
N ASN A 527 -21.31 -32.68 12.21
CA ASN A 527 -22.60 -31.97 12.28
C ASN A 527 -22.50 -30.46 11.96
N PHE A 528 -21.71 -30.11 10.94
CA PHE A 528 -21.34 -28.71 10.63
C PHE A 528 -22.53 -27.74 10.63
N GLU A 529 -23.67 -28.06 10.01
CA GLU A 529 -24.82 -27.14 9.96
C GLU A 529 -25.44 -26.86 11.33
N GLN A 530 -25.38 -27.81 12.26
CA GLN A 530 -25.82 -27.58 13.64
C GLN A 530 -24.79 -26.74 14.39
N PHE A 531 -23.52 -27.15 14.34
CA PHE A 531 -22.42 -26.44 14.99
C PHE A 531 -22.27 -24.99 14.49
N ARG A 532 -22.45 -24.75 13.19
CA ARG A 532 -22.37 -23.42 12.59
C ARG A 532 -23.40 -22.45 13.19
N ARG A 533 -24.55 -22.93 13.66
CA ARG A 533 -25.60 -22.10 14.27
C ARG A 533 -25.26 -21.65 15.69
N THR A 534 -24.30 -22.31 16.34
CA THR A 534 -23.86 -21.95 17.70
C THR A 534 -22.72 -20.93 17.66
N LEU A 535 -21.97 -20.86 16.55
CA LEU A 535 -20.93 -19.87 16.32
C LEU A 535 -21.42 -18.43 16.45
N LYS A 536 -20.64 -17.60 17.13
CA LYS A 536 -20.92 -16.17 17.32
C LYS A 536 -19.90 -15.32 16.58
N LYS A 537 -20.35 -14.58 15.57
CA LYS A 537 -19.49 -13.68 14.78
C LYS A 537 -18.95 -12.55 15.66
N LEU A 538 -17.63 -12.36 15.66
CA LEU A 538 -16.99 -11.22 16.29
C LEU A 538 -17.34 -9.92 15.56
N GLN A 539 -17.80 -8.93 16.31
CA GLN A 539 -18.14 -7.58 15.81
C GLN A 539 -17.03 -6.56 16.07
N ASN A 540 -16.21 -6.81 17.09
CA ASN A 540 -15.05 -5.98 17.45
C ASN A 540 -14.06 -6.81 18.27
N ILE A 541 -12.84 -6.29 18.42
CA ILE A 541 -11.76 -7.01 19.09
C ILE A 541 -12.04 -7.24 20.59
N ASN A 542 -12.79 -6.36 21.26
CA ASN A 542 -13.09 -6.49 22.69
C ASN A 542 -13.94 -7.73 23.01
N GLN A 543 -14.72 -8.24 22.05
CA GLN A 543 -15.40 -9.53 22.19
C GLN A 543 -14.39 -10.69 22.26
N ALA A 544 -13.38 -10.71 21.39
CA ALA A 544 -12.31 -11.71 21.46
C ALA A 544 -11.50 -11.59 22.75
N ARG A 545 -11.17 -10.35 23.16
CA ARG A 545 -10.43 -10.09 24.41
C ARG A 545 -11.17 -10.61 25.64
N SER A 546 -12.50 -10.47 25.68
CA SER A 546 -13.31 -11.04 26.75
C SER A 546 -13.20 -12.57 26.81
N VAL A 547 -13.23 -13.26 25.68
CA VAL A 547 -13.06 -14.73 25.61
C VAL A 547 -11.65 -15.14 26.05
N LEU A 548 -10.65 -14.32 25.71
CA LEU A 548 -9.25 -14.51 26.10
C LEU A 548 -8.93 -14.08 27.54
N ASN A 549 -9.93 -13.66 28.34
CA ASN A 549 -9.75 -13.11 29.69
C ASN A 549 -8.79 -11.91 29.74
N LEU A 550 -8.81 -11.07 28.71
CA LEU A 550 -8.05 -9.83 28.62
C LEU A 550 -8.93 -8.61 28.92
N PRO A 551 -8.37 -7.54 29.51
CA PRO A 551 -9.09 -6.29 29.70
C PRO A 551 -9.44 -5.66 28.34
N PRO A 552 -10.57 -4.96 28.20
CA PRO A 552 -10.92 -4.29 26.95
C PRO A 552 -9.92 -3.17 26.62
N VAL A 553 -9.70 -2.92 25.33
CA VAL A 553 -8.93 -1.78 24.83
C VAL A 553 -9.86 -0.66 24.39
N SER A 554 -9.41 0.58 24.58
CA SER A 554 -10.14 1.79 24.15
C SER A 554 -9.87 2.19 22.71
N GLN A 555 -8.76 1.70 22.14
CA GLN A 555 -8.33 1.99 20.78
C GLN A 555 -7.91 0.68 20.10
N GLU A 556 -8.36 0.47 18.87
CA GLU A 556 -7.84 -0.61 18.04
C GLU A 556 -6.34 -0.43 17.85
N PHE A 557 -5.66 -1.55 17.77
CA PHE A 557 -4.23 -1.61 17.68
C PHE A 557 -3.43 -1.00 18.83
N SER A 558 -4.00 -0.94 20.04
CA SER A 558 -3.31 -0.52 21.27
C SER A 558 -1.98 -1.23 21.52
N LYS A 559 -1.00 -0.50 22.05
CA LYS A 559 0.33 -1.03 22.41
C LYS A 559 0.22 -2.21 23.38
N LEU A 560 1.13 -3.16 23.23
CA LEU A 560 1.21 -4.38 24.02
C LEU A 560 1.93 -4.13 25.36
N PRO A 561 1.63 -4.90 26.42
CA PRO A 561 2.36 -4.82 27.69
C PRO A 561 3.86 -5.08 27.52
N ASN A 562 4.68 -4.39 28.30
CA ASN A 562 6.13 -4.61 28.29
C ASN A 562 6.47 -6.01 28.83
N PRO A 563 7.11 -6.89 28.03
CA PRO A 563 7.40 -8.26 28.41
C PRO A 563 8.68 -8.39 29.28
N LEU A 564 9.46 -7.32 29.42
CA LEU A 564 10.72 -7.36 30.15
C LEU A 564 10.48 -7.46 31.66
N ARG A 565 11.23 -8.35 32.31
CA ARG A 565 11.19 -8.53 33.78
C ARG A 565 11.99 -7.48 34.55
N THR A 566 12.84 -6.74 33.83
CA THR A 566 13.71 -5.68 34.36
C THR A 566 13.56 -4.44 33.48
N ASN A 567 14.07 -3.30 33.94
CA ASN A 567 14.04 -2.03 33.21
C ASN A 567 15.44 -1.62 32.75
N PRO A 568 16.07 -2.33 31.79
CA PRO A 568 17.37 -1.94 31.27
C PRO A 568 17.27 -0.62 30.52
N ARG A 569 18.30 0.22 30.63
CA ARG A 569 18.48 1.38 29.75
C ARG A 569 18.96 0.87 28.40
N ILE A 570 18.12 0.99 27.38
CA ILE A 570 18.42 0.49 26.03
C ILE A 570 18.80 1.65 25.12
N GLY A 571 19.91 1.49 24.41
CA GLY A 571 20.36 2.36 23.34
C GLY A 571 20.23 1.67 21.98
N ILE A 572 19.72 2.37 20.96
CA ILE A 572 19.74 1.90 19.57
C ILE A 572 20.69 2.80 18.78
N TYR A 573 21.65 2.21 18.07
CA TYR A 573 22.50 2.99 17.16
C TYR A 573 21.68 3.60 16.02
N LYS A 574 21.84 4.90 15.79
CA LYS A 574 21.20 5.64 14.71
C LYS A 574 22.19 6.59 14.05
N GLY A 575 22.68 6.19 12.87
CA GLY A 575 23.49 7.04 12.00
C GLY A 575 22.67 7.99 11.14
N PHE A 576 23.34 8.73 10.25
CA PHE A 576 22.70 9.57 9.23
C PHE A 576 22.34 8.81 7.95
N VAL A 577 22.96 7.65 7.72
CA VAL A 577 22.51 6.75 6.66
C VAL A 577 21.22 6.10 7.15
N PRO A 578 20.08 6.26 6.46
CA PRO A 578 18.83 5.72 6.92
C PRO A 578 18.88 4.18 6.93
N SER A 579 18.57 3.56 8.07
CA SER A 579 18.46 2.11 8.21
C SER A 579 17.01 1.74 8.50
N THR A 580 16.40 0.95 7.61
CA THR A 580 15.03 0.47 7.81
C THR A 580 14.95 -0.47 9.02
N ASP A 581 15.98 -1.28 9.27
CA ASP A 581 16.05 -2.18 10.41
C ASP A 581 16.11 -1.42 11.75
N GLU A 582 16.81 -0.28 11.79
CA GLU A 582 16.77 0.65 12.94
C GLU A 582 15.34 1.09 13.25
N GLY A 583 14.60 1.46 12.21
CA GLY A 583 13.24 1.95 12.36
C GLY A 583 12.26 0.84 12.77
N TRP A 584 12.35 -0.37 12.21
CA TRP A 584 11.57 -1.51 12.66
C TRP A 584 11.92 -1.95 14.08
N THR A 585 13.19 -1.86 14.48
CA THR A 585 13.61 -2.11 15.87
C THR A 585 12.92 -1.13 16.83
N ARG A 586 12.88 0.17 16.48
CA ARG A 586 12.11 1.16 17.26
C ARG A 586 10.63 0.83 17.30
N PHE A 587 10.03 0.42 16.18
CA PHE A 587 8.62 0.03 16.13
C PHE A 587 8.33 -1.12 17.11
N VAL A 588 9.17 -2.15 17.16
CA VAL A 588 9.00 -3.27 18.10
C VAL A 588 9.08 -2.79 19.54
N LEU A 589 10.10 -2.00 19.90
CA LEU A 589 10.23 -1.48 21.27
C LEU A 589 9.05 -0.57 21.65
N ASP A 590 8.61 0.32 20.75
CA ASP A 590 7.46 1.18 20.96
C ASP A 590 6.15 0.39 21.11
N SER A 591 5.98 -0.67 20.33
CA SER A 591 4.81 -1.55 20.36
C SER A 591 4.69 -2.27 21.69
N PHE A 592 5.80 -2.65 22.32
CA PHE A 592 5.84 -3.27 23.64
C PHE A 592 6.11 -2.28 24.77
N GLN A 593 6.05 -0.97 24.51
CA GLN A 593 6.26 0.07 25.53
C GLN A 593 7.63 -0.07 26.25
N ILE A 594 8.64 -0.55 25.54
CA ILE A 594 10.01 -0.67 26.05
C ILE A 594 10.72 0.67 25.83
N PRO A 595 11.15 1.37 26.89
CA PRO A 595 11.83 2.64 26.74
C PRO A 595 13.23 2.45 26.14
N PHE A 596 13.59 3.32 25.20
CA PHE A 596 14.91 3.35 24.58
C PHE A 596 15.34 4.79 24.29
N ARG A 597 16.62 4.97 23.97
CA ARG A 597 17.15 6.20 23.35
C ARG A 597 17.93 5.86 22.09
N SER A 598 17.83 6.71 21.07
CA SER A 598 18.78 6.64 19.95
C SER A 598 20.16 7.11 20.41
N ILE A 599 21.21 6.47 19.91
CA ILE A 599 22.61 6.79 20.15
C ILE A 599 23.24 7.16 18.80
N SER A 600 23.67 8.41 18.68
CA SER A 600 24.22 8.98 17.44
C SER A 600 25.69 8.64 17.24
N ASN A 601 26.22 8.85 16.03
CA ASN A 601 27.66 8.78 15.74
C ASN A 601 28.50 9.57 16.76
N ALA A 602 28.06 10.79 17.08
CA ALA A 602 28.75 11.65 18.03
C ALA A 602 28.73 11.09 19.47
N ASP A 603 27.69 10.35 19.86
CA ASP A 603 27.65 9.73 21.19
C ASP A 603 28.65 8.60 21.31
N PHE A 604 28.81 7.79 20.25
CA PHE A 604 29.89 6.80 20.20
C PHE A 604 31.27 7.47 20.26
N GLN A 605 31.52 8.48 19.42
CA GLN A 605 32.82 9.17 19.37
C GLN A 605 33.20 9.85 20.70
N ASN A 606 32.22 10.45 21.39
CA ASN A 606 32.44 11.19 22.64
C ASN A 606 32.24 10.33 23.90
N ASN A 607 32.14 9.00 23.76
CA ASN A 607 31.92 8.04 24.86
C ASN A 607 30.69 8.36 25.73
N ARG A 608 29.57 8.78 25.12
CA ARG A 608 28.28 9.05 25.78
C ARG A 608 27.37 7.82 25.73
N LEU A 609 27.91 6.67 26.09
CA LEU A 609 27.26 5.35 26.04
C LEU A 609 26.60 4.98 27.38
N ASP A 610 25.92 5.93 28.03
CA ASP A 610 25.23 5.76 29.32
C ASP A 610 23.96 4.90 29.23
N VAL A 611 24.12 3.61 28.90
CA VAL A 611 23.06 2.61 28.78
C VAL A 611 23.54 1.27 29.36
N ASP A 612 22.65 0.29 29.48
CA ASP A 612 22.99 -1.06 29.92
C ASP A 612 23.09 -2.02 28.71
N VAL A 613 22.34 -1.71 27.65
CA VAL A 613 22.28 -2.48 26.40
C VAL A 613 22.41 -1.54 25.21
N ILE A 614 23.24 -1.91 24.23
CA ILE A 614 23.30 -1.28 22.91
C ILE A 614 22.80 -2.28 21.88
N ILE A 615 21.91 -1.84 21.00
CA ILE A 615 21.45 -2.56 19.81
C ILE A 615 22.08 -1.90 18.58
N LEU A 616 22.81 -2.69 17.79
CA LEU A 616 23.23 -2.33 16.44
C LEU A 616 22.25 -2.96 15.45
N PRO A 617 21.43 -2.16 14.75
CA PRO A 617 20.55 -2.66 13.71
C PRO A 617 21.36 -3.21 12.53
N SER A 618 20.73 -4.02 11.68
CA SER A 618 21.38 -4.58 10.49
C SER A 618 21.85 -3.47 9.56
N GLU A 619 23.16 -3.24 9.55
CA GLU A 619 23.83 -2.23 8.75
C GLU A 619 25.28 -2.67 8.50
N ASP A 620 25.76 -2.47 7.27
CA ASP A 620 27.13 -2.83 6.89
C ASP A 620 28.17 -2.11 7.75
N LYS A 621 29.23 -2.83 8.14
CA LYS A 621 30.34 -2.30 8.94
C LYS A 621 30.95 -1.02 8.36
N GLY A 622 31.05 -0.91 7.03
CA GLY A 622 31.58 0.25 6.36
C GLY A 622 30.70 1.49 6.56
N THR A 623 29.37 1.30 6.52
CA THR A 623 28.40 2.36 6.80
C THR A 623 28.40 2.75 8.27
N ILE A 624 28.44 1.80 9.20
CA ILE A 624 28.54 2.10 10.64
C ILE A 624 29.80 2.90 10.95
N LEU A 625 30.95 2.53 10.38
CA LEU A 625 32.23 3.19 10.65
C LEU A 625 32.39 4.53 9.92
N LYS A 626 31.92 4.64 8.67
CA LYS A 626 32.25 5.77 7.77
C LYS A 626 31.05 6.62 7.35
N GLY A 627 29.82 6.20 7.64
CA GLY A 627 28.60 6.89 7.24
C GLY A 627 28.40 6.92 5.73
N PHE A 628 27.88 8.04 5.20
CA PHE A 628 27.67 8.21 3.76
C PHE A 628 28.97 8.03 2.97
N ARG A 629 28.91 7.15 1.96
CA ARG A 629 30.00 6.92 1.01
C ARG A 629 30.06 7.99 -0.11
N ASN A 630 29.05 8.86 -0.19
CA ASN A 630 28.88 9.87 -1.23
C ASN A 630 29.19 11.27 -0.66
N ASP A 631 30.13 12.00 -1.26
CA ASP A 631 30.56 13.33 -0.82
C ASP A 631 29.57 14.46 -1.20
N ARG A 632 28.43 14.12 -1.81
CA ARG A 632 27.35 15.07 -2.10
C ARG A 632 26.71 15.64 -0.84
N TYR A 633 26.67 14.89 0.27
CA TYR A 633 26.00 15.33 1.50
C TYR A 633 26.80 16.43 2.23
N PRO A 634 26.12 17.39 2.91
CA PRO A 634 26.78 18.36 3.77
C PRO A 634 27.63 17.70 4.87
N ARG A 635 28.72 18.35 5.27
CA ARG A 635 29.72 17.78 6.21
C ARG A 635 29.11 17.32 7.53
N GLU A 636 28.07 17.99 8.02
CA GLU A 636 27.42 17.62 9.29
C GLU A 636 26.73 16.24 9.26
N TYR A 637 26.47 15.68 8.07
CA TYR A 637 25.87 14.36 7.88
C TYR A 637 26.90 13.28 7.51
N MET A 638 28.17 13.66 7.33
CA MET A 638 29.24 12.74 6.94
C MET A 638 29.86 12.04 8.16
N GLY A 639 30.49 10.88 7.93
CA GLY A 639 31.16 10.11 8.98
C GLY A 639 30.25 9.14 9.72
N GLY A 640 30.85 8.10 10.31
CA GLY A 640 30.18 7.10 11.16
C GLY A 640 30.66 7.20 12.61
N ILE A 641 30.67 6.09 13.34
CA ILE A 641 31.24 6.05 14.69
C ILE A 641 32.78 6.18 14.70
N GLU A 642 33.43 5.91 13.56
CA GLU A 642 34.88 5.93 13.38
C GLU A 642 35.64 4.97 14.32
N GLU A 643 36.98 4.95 14.23
CA GLU A 643 37.81 4.08 15.09
C GLU A 643 37.65 4.44 16.58
N THR A 644 37.54 5.73 16.90
CA THR A 644 37.32 6.21 18.27
C THR A 644 36.02 5.67 18.85
N GLY A 645 34.91 5.73 18.10
CA GLY A 645 33.63 5.22 18.57
C GLY A 645 33.60 3.69 18.65
N LEU A 646 34.31 2.99 17.77
CA LEU A 646 34.48 1.54 17.84
C LEU A 646 35.25 1.13 19.11
N GLU A 647 36.31 1.84 19.48
CA GLU A 647 37.05 1.57 20.72
C GLU A 647 36.19 1.86 21.96
N ASN A 648 35.39 2.93 21.94
CA ASN A 648 34.42 3.20 23.02
C ASN A 648 33.36 2.11 23.14
N LEU A 649 32.84 1.59 22.02
CA LEU A 649 31.91 0.46 22.02
C LEU A 649 32.55 -0.81 22.59
N LYS A 650 33.82 -1.08 22.26
CA LYS A 650 34.58 -2.19 22.84
C LYS A 650 34.74 -2.03 24.36
N ASN A 651 35.10 -0.83 24.82
CA ASN A 651 35.24 -0.52 26.24
C ASN A 651 33.91 -0.65 27.00
N PHE A 652 32.80 -0.25 26.38
CA PHE A 652 31.45 -0.47 26.92
C PHE A 652 31.18 -1.95 27.20
N VAL A 653 31.47 -2.84 26.25
CA VAL A 653 31.28 -4.29 26.43
C VAL A 653 32.24 -4.86 27.47
N MET A 654 33.52 -4.48 27.43
CA MET A 654 34.53 -4.94 28.41
C MET A 654 34.21 -4.49 29.84
N SER A 655 33.46 -3.40 29.99
CA SER A 655 33.00 -2.88 31.28
C SER A 655 31.68 -3.51 31.76
N GLY A 656 31.17 -4.53 31.06
CA GLY A 656 29.96 -5.28 31.44
C GLY A 656 28.68 -4.84 30.72
N GLY A 657 28.75 -3.89 29.78
CA GLY A 657 27.64 -3.52 28.91
C GLY A 657 27.26 -4.66 27.96
N LYS A 658 25.97 -4.75 27.60
CA LYS A 658 25.48 -5.78 26.67
C LYS A 658 25.35 -5.22 25.26
N LEU A 659 25.88 -5.93 24.29
CA LEU A 659 25.79 -5.58 22.87
C LEU A 659 24.94 -6.63 22.13
N ILE A 660 23.95 -6.16 21.38
CA ILE A 660 23.12 -6.97 20.50
C ILE A 660 23.36 -6.45 19.08
N CYS A 661 23.75 -7.34 18.17
CA CYS A 661 23.94 -7.01 16.76
C CYS A 661 23.00 -7.83 15.91
N PHE A 662 22.37 -7.20 14.93
CA PHE A 662 21.53 -7.90 13.96
C PHE A 662 22.29 -8.08 12.64
N ASP A 663 22.25 -9.31 12.12
CA ASP A 663 22.65 -9.65 10.74
C ASP A 663 23.97 -8.98 10.31
N ALA A 664 23.97 -8.08 9.31
CA ALA A 664 25.19 -7.45 8.76
C ALA A 664 26.03 -6.67 9.79
N ALA A 665 25.43 -6.18 10.89
CA ALA A 665 26.18 -5.50 11.93
C ALA A 665 27.05 -6.46 12.77
N CYS A 666 26.79 -7.77 12.71
CA CYS A 666 27.61 -8.77 13.39
C CYS A 666 29.07 -8.74 12.89
N ASP A 667 29.28 -8.55 11.59
CA ASP A 667 30.61 -8.56 10.97
C ASP A 667 31.56 -7.52 11.58
N LEU A 668 31.05 -6.33 11.88
CA LEU A 668 31.82 -5.27 12.54
C LEU A 668 32.43 -5.79 13.85
N VAL A 669 31.61 -6.46 14.67
CA VAL A 669 32.01 -6.92 16.01
C VAL A 669 32.87 -8.17 15.91
N ILE A 670 32.51 -9.13 15.05
CA ILE A 670 33.29 -10.36 14.83
C ILE A 670 34.75 -10.01 14.50
N GLU A 671 34.95 -9.13 13.51
CA GLU A 671 36.28 -8.72 13.06
C GLU A 671 37.00 -7.84 14.09
N SER A 672 36.34 -6.79 14.57
CA SER A 672 36.98 -5.76 15.39
C SER A 672 37.29 -6.24 16.82
N PHE A 673 36.44 -7.13 17.36
CA PHE A 673 36.64 -7.70 18.70
C PHE A 673 37.45 -8.99 18.64
N LYS A 674 37.76 -9.49 17.44
CA LYS A 674 38.48 -10.75 17.20
C LYS A 674 37.79 -11.95 17.86
N LEU A 675 36.47 -12.01 17.72
CA LEU A 675 35.69 -13.12 18.28
C LEU A 675 36.05 -14.42 17.55
N PRO A 676 36.08 -15.58 18.25
CA PRO A 676 36.41 -16.87 17.64
C PRO A 676 35.21 -17.47 16.87
N ILE A 677 34.49 -16.64 16.13
CA ILE A 677 33.34 -17.01 15.28
C ILE A 677 33.52 -16.39 13.90
N ARG A 678 32.77 -16.89 12.90
CA ARG A 678 32.78 -16.37 11.54
C ARG A 678 31.38 -16.46 10.93
N ASP A 679 31.11 -15.60 9.97
CA ASP A 679 29.97 -15.81 9.08
C ASP A 679 30.25 -17.04 8.18
N VAL A 680 29.29 -17.97 8.15
CA VAL A 680 29.36 -19.18 7.33
C VAL A 680 28.94 -18.94 5.89
N LEU A 681 28.33 -17.79 5.61
CA LEU A 681 27.93 -17.35 4.27
C LEU A 681 29.03 -16.58 3.54
N GLN A 682 30.04 -16.07 4.26
CA GLN A 682 31.23 -15.48 3.67
C GLN A 682 32.20 -16.57 3.22
N ASN A 683 32.53 -16.55 1.93
CA ASN A 683 33.52 -17.45 1.31
C ASN A 683 34.96 -17.03 1.59
#